data_AF-A0A8D3B7I9-F1
#
_entry.id   AF-A0A8D3B7I9-F1
#
_cell.length_a   1.000
_cell.length_b   1.000
_cell.length_c   1.000
_cell.angle_alpha   90.00
_cell.angle_beta   90.00
_cell.angle_gamma   90.00
#
_symmetry.space_group_name_H-M   'P 1'
#
loop_
_entity.id
_entity.type
_entity.pdbx_description
1 polymer ?
#
loop_
_entity_poly.entity_id
_entity_poly.type
_entity_poly.pdbx_seq_one_letter_code
_entity_poly.pdbx_strand_id
1 'polypeptide(L)'
;MAALYEGYTLCGLVPTQDLSNSCIRGIEQERDSDHVLVTDSTRSVTLYKVSDQKPLGSWTVKQGQTLTCSAVFNSQTKEYVAVSDNKMIRIWKEEDILLDKAFKATVSSDIWRVQSVNGGEPVVLFQRGAVRLLDSLLSAPQQPIEEVLAQEEAIRWSTNIVAETQQFVIFTTEQKGDNFLYLQGLNPNTLQRYRLEGEEPGLIPLSFSASYRDKHICLLYLYPNGHVYQSVVPVRGLGTEEGTHALPLPRSLQMALPVGEGLLEAATALVLDEAHVAVVGVPHPSAGAGKDFLCIWNTNFQTLQAGKEMAGKIYGQLWCYSNKLFIPHGKTLSVIPFVCPKSSLASALGKLRQAKTEESKAPASVPSWNNILHEEKAQPSRTVETRKTRSNRKTQSTPCLTTDQVLEFIKTAPVEDVQKEVEGLLSRSDMQDSQPSVGQLVSILVSRSLSDPAFYTPSTLAQLVQTQCLCHSVCPDFVLLALERKDYFLCQLCLQFFPDIPEAVTCACLKAFISMPDVDAEKASLDPDSISFMETVTSRERGQVGLQNGFNSTSLNEESSDGVSGGDAITEDEEKPSTRSEQNCPVGLHKAVLLNEVLQTAYSDSFLLPHLKDLSSQHVVLFLQYLQFLYLKYSQDAFPQTHGLRSPSLAQIMDWVCLVLDAHFTVLVMTPEAKGLLLNLHNYVKSQVRLVSELGKIESSLQALHQMKVKKDVGQYSIEVIELF
;
A
#
# COMPACT_ATOMS: atom_id res chain seq x y z
N MET A 1 4.28 -7.77 7.04
CA MET A 1 5.54 -8.51 7.05
C MET A 1 5.33 -9.75 7.92
N ALA A 2 5.99 -10.86 7.62
CA ALA A 2 6.05 -11.99 8.53
C ALA A 2 6.73 -11.58 9.85
N ALA A 3 6.40 -12.28 10.93
CA ALA A 3 6.90 -11.99 12.27
C ALA A 3 7.30 -13.28 13.00
N LEU A 4 8.43 -13.22 13.70
CA LEU A 4 8.83 -14.18 14.72
C LEU A 4 8.38 -13.63 16.07
N TYR A 5 7.64 -14.42 16.85
CA TYR A 5 7.21 -14.01 18.18
C TYR A 5 8.26 -14.32 19.26
N GLU A 6 7.95 -13.90 20.49
CA GLU A 6 8.67 -14.40 21.66
C GLU A 6 8.55 -15.94 21.72
N GLY A 7 9.63 -16.59 22.13
CA GLY A 7 9.79 -18.03 22.04
C GLY A 7 10.58 -18.55 23.22
N TYR A 8 10.30 -19.79 23.61
CA TYR A 8 10.67 -20.36 24.89
C TYR A 8 11.37 -21.70 24.72
N THR A 9 12.17 -22.09 25.71
CA THR A 9 12.76 -23.42 25.79
C THR A 9 11.68 -24.47 26.06
N LEU A 10 11.63 -25.55 25.27
CA LEU A 10 10.81 -26.73 25.54
C LEU A 10 11.54 -27.71 26.46
N CYS A 11 12.83 -27.92 26.22
CA CYS A 11 13.68 -28.76 27.06
C CYS A 11 15.16 -28.35 26.96
N GLY A 12 15.93 -28.71 28.00
CA GLY A 12 17.39 -28.68 27.97
C GLY A 12 17.94 -29.91 27.26
N LEU A 13 19.02 -29.74 26.50
CA LEU A 13 19.72 -30.80 25.78
C LEU A 13 20.91 -31.29 26.58
N VAL A 14 21.09 -32.61 26.68
CA VAL A 14 22.25 -33.23 27.33
C VAL A 14 23.47 -33.05 26.42
N PRO A 15 24.63 -32.60 26.94
CA PRO A 15 25.83 -32.45 26.12
C PRO A 15 26.43 -33.82 25.76
N THR A 16 26.25 -34.22 24.50
CA THR A 16 27.06 -35.26 23.86
C THR A 16 28.50 -34.78 23.69
N GLN A 17 29.46 -35.71 23.66
CA GLN A 17 30.89 -35.36 23.53
C GLN A 17 31.26 -34.86 22.11
N ASP A 18 30.46 -35.21 21.09
CA ASP A 18 30.61 -34.72 19.74
C ASP A 18 30.00 -33.33 19.57
N LEU A 19 30.84 -32.32 19.33
CA LEU A 19 30.49 -30.89 19.22
C LEU A 19 29.85 -30.50 17.87
N SER A 20 29.62 -31.46 16.97
CA SER A 20 29.12 -31.25 15.61
C SER A 20 27.60 -31.39 15.49
N ASN A 21 27.01 -32.39 16.15
CA ASN A 21 25.59 -32.76 16.02
C ASN A 21 24.77 -32.31 17.23
N SER A 22 23.47 -32.12 17.03
CA SER A 22 22.56 -31.86 18.14
C SER A 22 22.24 -33.15 18.92
N CYS A 23 21.70 -32.97 20.13
CA CYS A 23 21.17 -34.08 20.93
C CYS A 23 19.77 -34.56 20.46
N ILE A 24 19.30 -34.13 19.27
CA ILE A 24 17.97 -34.43 18.72
C ILE A 24 18.11 -35.21 17.40
N ARG A 25 17.49 -36.39 17.36
CA ARG A 25 17.35 -37.22 16.15
C ARG A 25 16.19 -36.76 15.25
N GLY A 26 15.11 -36.28 15.86
CA GLY A 26 13.93 -35.80 15.14
C GLY A 26 12.84 -35.25 16.07
N ILE A 27 11.93 -34.46 15.51
CA ILE A 27 10.71 -33.96 16.15
C ILE A 27 9.56 -34.22 15.20
N GLU A 28 8.49 -34.86 15.68
CA GLU A 28 7.27 -35.14 14.92
C GLU A 28 6.05 -34.53 15.62
N GLN A 29 5.01 -34.23 14.85
CA GLN A 29 3.70 -33.88 15.40
C GLN A 29 2.92 -35.14 15.80
N GLU A 30 2.20 -35.11 16.91
CA GLU A 30 1.35 -36.23 17.35
C GLU A 30 -0.11 -36.03 16.92
N ARG A 31 -0.95 -35.46 17.79
CA ARG A 31 -2.42 -35.46 17.66
C ARG A 31 -3.03 -34.10 17.33
N ASP A 32 -2.35 -33.01 17.67
CA ASP A 32 -2.83 -31.63 17.49
C ASP A 32 -1.65 -30.65 17.39
N SER A 33 -1.94 -29.35 17.37
CA SER A 33 -0.95 -28.26 17.28
C SER A 33 -0.10 -28.04 18.54
N ASP A 34 -0.33 -28.79 19.61
CA ASP A 34 0.30 -28.59 20.92
C ASP A 34 1.00 -29.83 21.50
N HIS A 35 0.90 -30.98 20.84
CA HIS A 35 1.61 -32.21 21.22
C HIS A 35 2.69 -32.59 20.20
N VAL A 36 3.95 -32.68 20.65
CA VAL A 36 5.11 -33.05 19.81
C VAL A 36 5.93 -34.16 20.43
N LEU A 37 6.42 -35.06 19.59
CA LEU A 37 7.23 -36.21 19.96
C LEU A 37 8.71 -35.89 19.66
N VAL A 38 9.51 -35.72 20.70
CA VAL A 38 10.95 -35.39 20.58
C VAL A 38 11.77 -36.67 20.73
N THR A 39 12.55 -37.02 19.71
CA THR A 39 13.47 -38.16 19.73
C THR A 39 14.89 -37.67 20.01
N ASP A 40 15.46 -38.08 21.13
CA ASP A 40 16.84 -37.82 21.55
C ASP A 40 17.82 -38.62 20.67
N SER A 41 19.03 -38.10 20.44
CA SER A 41 20.06 -38.81 19.65
C SER A 41 20.64 -40.04 20.34
N THR A 42 20.41 -40.18 21.66
CA THR A 42 20.88 -41.30 22.49
C THR A 42 19.91 -42.49 22.47
N ARG A 43 18.80 -42.42 23.22
CA ARG A 43 17.97 -43.60 23.56
C ARG A 43 16.52 -43.33 23.98
N SER A 44 16.07 -42.08 24.01
CA SER A 44 14.77 -41.68 24.57
C SER A 44 13.86 -40.98 23.55
N VAL A 45 12.56 -41.28 23.64
CA VAL A 45 11.47 -40.57 22.98
C VAL A 45 10.64 -39.90 24.06
N THR A 46 10.35 -38.61 23.95
CA THR A 46 9.54 -37.89 24.95
C THR A 46 8.43 -37.10 24.28
N LEU A 47 7.19 -37.36 24.70
CA LEU A 47 6.02 -36.58 24.28
C LEU A 47 5.95 -35.32 25.14
N TYR A 48 5.99 -34.15 24.51
CA TYR A 48 5.83 -32.86 25.16
C TYR A 48 4.51 -32.21 24.79
N LYS A 49 3.85 -31.63 25.80
CA LYS A 49 2.85 -30.59 25.60
C LYS A 49 3.55 -29.24 25.51
N VAL A 50 3.32 -28.55 24.41
CA VAL A 50 4.11 -27.38 23.98
C VAL A 50 3.68 -26.11 24.72
N SER A 51 2.38 -25.90 24.95
CA SER A 51 1.87 -24.67 25.60
C SER A 51 2.28 -24.49 27.06
N ASP A 52 2.47 -25.57 27.82
CA ASP A 52 2.90 -25.52 29.22
C ASP A 52 4.26 -26.20 29.49
N GLN A 53 5.00 -26.53 28.43
CA GLN A 53 6.37 -27.06 28.43
C GLN A 53 6.56 -28.38 29.19
N LYS A 54 5.48 -29.15 29.42
CA LYS A 54 5.54 -30.39 30.21
C LYS A 54 5.80 -31.63 29.36
N PRO A 55 6.73 -32.52 29.75
CA PRO A 55 6.72 -33.88 29.25
C PRO A 55 5.49 -34.61 29.81
N LEU A 56 4.73 -35.28 28.94
CA LEU A 56 3.58 -36.12 29.32
C LEU A 56 3.99 -37.59 29.49
N GLY A 57 4.87 -38.07 28.62
CA GLY A 57 5.40 -39.44 28.64
C GLY A 57 6.83 -39.47 28.11
N SER A 58 7.65 -40.39 28.61
CA SER A 58 9.03 -40.58 28.15
C SER A 58 9.40 -42.06 28.14
N TRP A 59 9.81 -42.54 26.98
CA TRP A 59 10.07 -43.95 26.67
C TRP A 59 11.52 -44.13 26.27
N THR A 60 12.23 -45.04 26.95
CA THR A 60 13.69 -45.20 26.79
C THR A 60 14.05 -46.65 26.47
N VAL A 61 14.94 -46.88 25.50
CA VAL A 61 15.46 -48.23 25.19
C VAL A 61 16.54 -48.66 26.19
N LYS A 62 16.83 -49.97 26.27
CA LYS A 62 17.85 -50.50 27.17
C LYS A 62 19.22 -49.86 26.93
N GLN A 63 20.00 -49.77 27.99
CA GLN A 63 21.43 -49.46 27.90
C GLN A 63 22.13 -50.46 26.96
N GLY A 64 22.82 -49.95 25.94
CA GLY A 64 23.42 -50.73 24.86
C GLY A 64 22.59 -50.78 23.56
N GLN A 65 21.34 -50.32 23.58
CA GLN A 65 20.50 -50.10 22.38
C GLN A 65 20.41 -48.60 22.06
N THR A 66 20.14 -48.27 20.80
CA THR A 66 20.07 -46.88 20.31
C THR A 66 18.87 -46.64 19.41
N LEU A 67 18.35 -45.41 19.39
CA LEU A 67 17.31 -44.99 18.45
C LEU A 67 17.96 -44.40 17.20
N THR A 68 17.73 -45.03 16.05
CA THR A 68 18.50 -44.75 14.82
C THR A 68 17.81 -43.75 13.89
N CYS A 69 16.48 -43.60 13.99
CA CYS A 69 15.70 -42.55 13.33
C CYS A 69 14.71 -41.88 14.29
N SER A 70 13.99 -40.86 13.80
CA SER A 70 12.86 -40.22 14.51
C SER A 70 11.79 -41.27 14.85
N ALA A 71 11.18 -41.17 16.03
CA ALA A 71 9.94 -41.88 16.36
C ALA A 71 8.74 -41.10 15.81
N VAL A 72 7.77 -41.79 15.22
CA VAL A 72 6.57 -41.20 14.62
C VAL A 72 5.29 -41.65 15.33
N PHE A 73 4.19 -40.92 15.16
CA PHE A 73 2.86 -41.32 15.63
C PHE A 73 1.99 -41.83 14.48
N ASN A 74 1.35 -42.99 14.64
CA ASN A 74 0.32 -43.49 13.74
C ASN A 74 -1.04 -42.91 14.14
N SER A 75 -1.50 -41.89 13.41
CA SER A 75 -2.81 -41.25 13.65
C SER A 75 -4.02 -42.19 13.51
N GLN A 76 -3.87 -43.30 12.78
CA GLN A 76 -4.95 -44.27 12.54
C GLN A 76 -5.09 -45.27 13.71
N THR A 77 -3.99 -45.89 14.16
CA THR A 77 -4.01 -46.89 15.25
C THR A 77 -3.80 -46.31 16.66
N LYS A 78 -3.36 -45.04 16.74
CA LYS A 78 -2.94 -44.33 17.97
C LYS A 78 -1.75 -44.98 18.67
N GLU A 79 -0.76 -45.37 17.88
CA GLU A 79 0.46 -46.04 18.34
C GLU A 79 1.70 -45.25 17.91
N TYR A 80 2.72 -45.21 18.76
CA TYR A 80 4.04 -44.67 18.41
C TYR A 80 4.88 -45.77 17.76
N VAL A 81 5.67 -45.40 16.76
CA VAL A 81 6.54 -46.31 16.00
C VAL A 81 7.96 -45.75 15.96
N ALA A 82 8.95 -46.57 16.30
CA ALA A 82 10.37 -46.18 16.24
C ALA A 82 11.27 -47.35 15.85
N VAL A 83 12.49 -47.06 15.42
CA VAL A 83 13.51 -48.07 15.11
C VAL A 83 14.62 -48.03 16.14
N SER A 84 14.87 -49.17 16.78
CA SER A 84 16.12 -49.42 17.50
C SER A 84 17.07 -50.28 16.67
N ASP A 85 18.36 -49.97 16.75
CA ASP A 85 19.46 -50.80 16.24
C ASP A 85 19.31 -51.18 14.75
N ASN A 86 18.86 -50.21 13.92
CA ASN A 86 18.58 -50.27 12.47
C ASN A 86 17.54 -51.31 11.98
N LYS A 87 17.33 -52.43 12.66
CA LYS A 87 16.46 -53.53 12.18
C LYS A 87 15.27 -53.86 13.08
N MET A 88 15.16 -53.27 14.27
CA MET A 88 14.06 -53.57 15.19
C MET A 88 13.05 -52.43 15.26
N ILE A 89 11.91 -52.61 14.58
CA ILE A 89 10.73 -51.75 14.71
C ILE A 89 10.11 -52.02 16.09
N ARG A 90 9.78 -50.96 16.84
CA ARG A 90 9.02 -51.00 18.09
C ARG A 90 7.71 -50.26 17.95
N ILE A 91 6.63 -50.79 18.54
CA ILE A 91 5.29 -50.21 18.52
C ILE A 91 4.69 -50.24 19.93
N TRP A 92 4.16 -49.11 20.41
CA TRP A 92 3.63 -48.94 21.77
C TRP A 92 2.59 -47.81 21.87
N LYS A 93 1.87 -47.72 22.99
CA LYS A 93 0.82 -46.71 23.26
C LYS A 93 1.19 -45.74 24.39
N GLU A 94 0.38 -44.71 24.60
CA GLU A 94 0.64 -43.69 25.65
C GLU A 94 0.62 -44.34 27.05
N GLU A 95 -0.19 -45.38 27.25
CA GLU A 95 -0.24 -46.21 28.45
C GLU A 95 0.97 -47.17 28.68
N ASP A 96 1.83 -47.39 27.68
CA ASP A 96 2.97 -48.32 27.80
C ASP A 96 4.15 -47.71 28.55
N ILE A 97 4.21 -47.93 29.87
CA ILE A 97 5.29 -47.40 30.75
C ILE A 97 6.70 -47.85 30.33
N LEU A 98 6.85 -48.98 29.64
CA LEU A 98 8.15 -49.58 29.30
C LEU A 98 8.24 -50.02 27.83
N LEU A 99 9.08 -49.30 27.05
CA LEU A 99 9.46 -49.57 25.65
C LEU A 99 10.13 -50.95 25.42
N ASP A 100 10.31 -51.73 26.50
CA ASP A 100 10.76 -53.11 26.44
C ASP A 100 9.66 -54.16 26.36
N LYS A 101 8.46 -53.84 26.87
CA LYS A 101 7.26 -54.67 26.76
C LYS A 101 6.46 -54.38 25.48
N ALA A 102 6.71 -53.21 24.88
CA ALA A 102 6.27 -52.82 23.55
C ALA A 102 6.45 -53.94 22.51
N PHE A 103 5.54 -53.98 21.52
CA PHE A 103 5.65 -54.88 20.38
C PHE A 103 6.95 -54.63 19.61
N LYS A 104 7.58 -55.70 19.12
CA LYS A 104 8.89 -55.68 18.46
C LYS A 104 8.88 -56.58 17.23
N ALA A 105 9.21 -56.02 16.07
CA ALA A 105 9.41 -56.75 14.82
C ALA A 105 10.83 -56.49 14.30
N THR A 106 11.61 -57.57 14.13
CA THR A 106 12.90 -57.50 13.45
C THR A 106 12.70 -57.69 11.95
N VAL A 107 13.25 -56.80 11.14
CA VAL A 107 13.21 -56.88 9.67
C VAL A 107 14.49 -57.46 9.07
N SER A 108 14.44 -57.85 7.80
CA SER A 108 15.56 -58.43 7.05
C SER A 108 16.69 -57.41 6.76
N SER A 109 16.33 -56.24 6.22
CA SER A 109 17.26 -55.18 5.79
C SER A 109 17.27 -53.97 6.72
N ASP A 110 18.35 -53.17 6.69
CA ASP A 110 18.51 -52.00 7.55
C ASP A 110 17.58 -50.83 7.15
N ILE A 111 16.87 -50.29 8.15
CA ILE A 111 15.98 -49.14 7.99
C ILE A 111 16.80 -47.83 8.05
N TRP A 112 16.42 -46.85 7.23
CA TRP A 112 16.95 -45.49 7.26
C TRP A 112 16.04 -44.55 8.05
N ARG A 113 14.71 -44.63 7.85
CA ARG A 113 13.69 -43.89 8.65
C ARG A 113 12.30 -44.53 8.54
N VAL A 114 11.49 -44.33 9.57
CA VAL A 114 10.02 -44.49 9.51
C VAL A 114 9.39 -43.11 9.45
N GLN A 115 8.40 -42.90 8.57
CA GLN A 115 7.76 -41.61 8.34
C GLN A 115 6.24 -41.75 8.41
N SER A 116 5.59 -40.89 9.20
CA SER A 116 4.14 -40.75 9.26
C SER A 116 3.71 -39.46 8.54
N VAL A 117 2.43 -39.36 8.17
CA VAL A 117 1.83 -38.16 7.59
C VAL A 117 0.35 -38.15 7.96
N ASN A 118 -0.23 -36.97 8.22
CA ASN A 118 -1.60 -36.87 8.71
C ASN A 118 -2.61 -37.53 7.73
N GLY A 119 -3.33 -38.54 8.22
CA GLY A 119 -4.27 -39.34 7.43
C GLY A 119 -3.65 -40.52 6.66
N GLY A 120 -2.33 -40.52 6.43
CA GLY A 120 -1.61 -41.60 5.77
C GLY A 120 -1.25 -42.75 6.71
N GLU A 121 -0.89 -43.90 6.15
CA GLU A 121 -0.26 -45.00 6.88
C GLU A 121 1.24 -44.68 7.08
N PRO A 122 1.85 -45.04 8.24
CA PRO A 122 3.31 -44.94 8.39
C PRO A 122 4.06 -45.78 7.35
N VAL A 123 5.20 -45.26 6.89
CA VAL A 123 6.01 -45.86 5.83
C VAL A 123 7.44 -46.08 6.31
N VAL A 124 8.04 -47.20 5.92
CA VAL A 124 9.42 -47.58 6.23
C VAL A 124 10.28 -47.41 4.98
N LEU A 125 11.28 -46.53 5.05
CA LEU A 125 12.30 -46.32 4.02
C LEU A 125 13.59 -47.02 4.46
N PHE A 126 14.05 -47.98 3.66
CA PHE A 126 15.26 -48.77 3.91
C PHE A 126 16.52 -48.04 3.39
N GLN A 127 17.70 -48.38 3.94
CA GLN A 127 18.97 -47.76 3.56
C GLN A 127 19.35 -47.93 2.08
N ARG A 128 18.74 -48.91 1.40
CA ARG A 128 18.89 -49.17 -0.03
C ARG A 128 17.73 -48.64 -0.89
N GLY A 129 16.97 -47.67 -0.38
CA GLY A 129 15.94 -46.93 -1.12
C GLY A 129 14.59 -47.63 -1.31
N ALA A 130 14.48 -48.92 -0.99
CA ALA A 130 13.19 -49.59 -0.97
C ALA A 130 12.24 -48.97 0.08
N VAL A 131 10.95 -48.98 -0.24
CA VAL A 131 9.88 -48.37 0.56
C VAL A 131 8.79 -49.42 0.81
N ARG A 132 8.27 -49.49 2.04
CA ARG A 132 7.14 -50.35 2.40
C ARG A 132 6.17 -49.65 3.34
N LEU A 133 4.88 -49.86 3.12
CA LEU A 133 3.81 -49.58 4.10
C LEU A 133 4.04 -50.44 5.35
N LEU A 134 3.78 -49.87 6.53
CA LEU A 134 4.11 -50.48 7.82
C LEU A 134 3.33 -51.79 8.04
N ASP A 135 2.01 -51.81 7.87
CA ASP A 135 1.19 -52.99 8.15
C ASP A 135 1.50 -54.13 7.16
N SER A 136 1.77 -53.78 5.90
CA SER A 136 2.30 -54.70 4.89
C SER A 136 3.62 -55.33 5.33
N LEU A 137 4.56 -54.52 5.83
CA LEU A 137 5.85 -55.00 6.35
C LEU A 137 5.70 -55.84 7.63
N LEU A 138 4.78 -55.48 8.53
CA LEU A 138 4.52 -56.22 9.77
C LEU A 138 3.84 -57.57 9.53
N SER A 139 3.08 -57.72 8.44
CA SER A 139 2.49 -59.00 8.04
C SER A 139 3.56 -60.06 7.67
N ALA A 140 4.73 -59.62 7.20
CA ALA A 140 5.85 -60.49 6.85
C ALA A 140 7.22 -59.78 7.09
N PRO A 141 7.67 -59.60 8.35
CA PRO A 141 8.85 -58.76 8.65
C PRO A 141 10.16 -59.27 8.03
N GLN A 142 10.26 -60.58 7.78
CA GLN A 142 11.41 -61.23 7.16
C GLN A 142 11.26 -61.40 5.64
N GLN A 143 10.36 -60.67 4.99
CA GLN A 143 10.26 -60.63 3.53
C GLN A 143 11.57 -60.13 2.89
N PRO A 144 11.88 -60.53 1.64
CA PRO A 144 12.94 -59.90 0.87
C PRO A 144 12.60 -58.42 0.60
N ILE A 145 13.61 -57.57 0.67
CA ILE A 145 13.55 -56.14 0.38
C ILE A 145 14.53 -55.87 -0.76
N GLU A 146 14.07 -55.29 -1.88
CA GLU A 146 14.96 -54.98 -3.00
C GLU A 146 16.02 -53.92 -2.65
N GLU A 147 17.16 -53.97 -3.35
CA GLU A 147 18.13 -52.87 -3.36
C GLU A 147 17.84 -51.98 -4.57
N VAL A 148 17.25 -50.80 -4.32
CA VAL A 148 16.90 -49.79 -5.34
C VAL A 148 18.11 -48.92 -5.69
N LEU A 149 18.96 -48.65 -4.70
CA LEU A 149 20.13 -47.78 -4.82
C LEU A 149 21.41 -48.55 -5.09
N ALA A 150 22.33 -47.93 -5.84
CA ALA A 150 23.65 -48.48 -6.04
C ALA A 150 24.43 -48.63 -4.72
N GLN A 151 25.39 -49.56 -4.66
CA GLN A 151 26.05 -49.91 -3.39
C GLN A 151 26.83 -48.74 -2.75
N GLU A 152 27.30 -47.79 -3.56
CA GLU A 152 27.99 -46.55 -3.20
C GLU A 152 27.07 -45.31 -3.06
N GLU A 153 25.77 -45.45 -3.33
CA GLU A 153 24.78 -44.36 -3.32
C GLU A 153 24.10 -44.26 -1.94
N ALA A 154 24.08 -43.06 -1.35
CA ALA A 154 23.66 -42.86 0.04
C ALA A 154 22.54 -41.82 0.17
N ILE A 155 21.45 -42.17 0.88
CA ILE A 155 20.32 -41.28 1.19
C ILE A 155 20.77 -40.18 2.16
N ARG A 156 20.54 -38.92 1.80
CA ARG A 156 20.89 -37.73 2.60
C ARG A 156 19.70 -37.05 3.25
N TRP A 157 18.55 -37.01 2.58
CA TRP A 157 17.31 -36.44 3.12
C TRP A 157 16.09 -37.19 2.60
N SER A 158 14.97 -37.14 3.35
CA SER A 158 13.66 -37.53 2.83
C SER A 158 12.49 -36.86 3.57
N THR A 159 11.32 -36.88 2.95
CA THR A 159 10.02 -36.56 3.55
C THR A 159 8.90 -37.45 3.00
N ASN A 160 7.75 -37.44 3.68
CA ASN A 160 6.51 -38.12 3.26
C ASN A 160 5.42 -37.05 3.10
N ILE A 161 4.70 -37.05 1.98
CA ILE A 161 3.60 -36.11 1.71
C ILE A 161 2.38 -36.84 1.14
N VAL A 162 1.19 -36.26 1.29
CA VAL A 162 -0.03 -36.67 0.59
C VAL A 162 -0.36 -35.62 -0.46
N ALA A 163 -0.61 -36.04 -1.70
CA ALA A 163 -0.93 -35.18 -2.83
C ALA A 163 -2.17 -35.73 -3.58
N GLU A 164 -3.18 -34.89 -3.76
CA GLU A 164 -4.55 -35.27 -4.17
C GLU A 164 -5.12 -36.38 -3.27
N THR A 165 -4.95 -37.66 -3.63
CA THR A 165 -5.34 -38.84 -2.82
C THR A 165 -4.22 -39.88 -2.70
N GLN A 166 -3.01 -39.58 -3.19
CA GLN A 166 -1.89 -40.52 -3.24
C GLN A 166 -0.79 -40.07 -2.27
N GLN A 167 -0.16 -41.03 -1.59
CA GLN A 167 0.93 -40.80 -0.65
C GLN A 167 2.28 -40.99 -1.36
N PHE A 168 3.22 -40.08 -1.13
CA PHE A 168 4.52 -40.05 -1.79
C PHE A 168 5.65 -39.95 -0.77
N VAL A 169 6.60 -40.88 -0.85
CA VAL A 169 7.90 -40.76 -0.17
C VAL A 169 8.87 -40.13 -1.16
N ILE A 170 9.47 -39.01 -0.75
CA ILE A 170 10.44 -38.24 -1.55
C ILE A 170 11.78 -38.32 -0.83
N PHE A 171 12.84 -38.78 -1.48
CA PHE A 171 14.17 -38.83 -0.87
C PHE A 171 15.28 -38.41 -1.84
N THR A 172 16.36 -37.81 -1.31
CA THR A 172 17.54 -37.44 -2.08
C THR A 172 18.73 -38.30 -1.72
N THR A 173 19.55 -38.62 -2.72
CA THR A 173 20.78 -39.39 -2.58
C THR A 173 21.97 -38.62 -3.14
N GLU A 174 23.16 -38.99 -2.68
CA GLU A 174 24.42 -38.60 -3.31
C GLU A 174 25.16 -39.85 -3.81
N GLN A 175 25.73 -39.76 -5.01
CA GLN A 175 26.59 -40.78 -5.61
C GLN A 175 27.75 -40.07 -6.33
N LYS A 176 28.98 -40.17 -5.81
CA LYS A 176 30.20 -39.62 -6.44
C LYS A 176 30.13 -38.09 -6.75
N GLY A 177 29.38 -37.34 -5.94
CA GLY A 177 29.15 -35.90 -6.09
C GLY A 177 27.92 -35.54 -6.92
N ASP A 178 27.36 -36.47 -7.71
CA ASP A 178 26.04 -36.30 -8.30
C ASP A 178 24.96 -36.45 -7.23
N ASN A 179 23.94 -35.59 -7.30
CA ASN A 179 22.78 -35.62 -6.42
C ASN A 179 21.55 -36.10 -7.20
N PHE A 180 20.78 -37.02 -6.64
CA PHE A 180 19.53 -37.52 -7.23
C PHE A 180 18.35 -37.29 -6.30
N LEU A 181 17.16 -37.22 -6.90
CA LEU A 181 15.87 -37.15 -6.23
C LEU A 181 15.04 -38.35 -6.67
N TYR A 182 14.56 -39.13 -5.72
CA TYR A 182 13.63 -40.22 -5.95
C TYR A 182 12.23 -39.83 -5.47
N LEU A 183 11.23 -40.09 -6.31
CA LEU A 183 9.81 -39.91 -6.02
C LEU A 183 9.14 -41.28 -6.06
N GLN A 184 8.79 -41.80 -4.88
CA GLN A 184 8.07 -43.07 -4.72
C GLN A 184 6.61 -42.79 -4.40
N GLY A 185 5.73 -42.93 -5.40
CA GLY A 185 4.29 -43.01 -5.18
C GLY A 185 3.91 -44.35 -4.58
N LEU A 186 2.96 -44.34 -3.64
CA LEU A 186 2.37 -45.51 -3.00
C LEU A 186 0.94 -45.68 -3.51
N ASN A 187 0.54 -46.91 -3.83
CA ASN A 187 -0.80 -47.28 -4.35
C ASN A 187 -1.29 -46.42 -5.55
N PRO A 188 -0.85 -46.68 -6.79
CA PRO A 188 0.07 -47.74 -7.21
C PRO A 188 1.53 -47.47 -6.80
N ASN A 189 2.34 -48.53 -6.73
CA ASN A 189 3.76 -48.43 -6.38
C ASN A 189 4.58 -47.98 -7.60
N THR A 190 4.88 -46.69 -7.69
CA THR A 190 5.55 -46.06 -8.85
C THR A 190 6.79 -45.28 -8.42
N LEU A 191 7.96 -45.65 -8.93
CA LEU A 191 9.23 -44.99 -8.62
C LEU A 191 9.74 -44.20 -9.82
N GLN A 192 10.10 -42.93 -9.60
CA GLN A 192 10.86 -42.11 -10.56
C GLN A 192 12.19 -41.67 -9.96
N ARG A 193 13.23 -41.62 -10.80
CA ARG A 193 14.57 -41.10 -10.48
C ARG A 193 14.85 -39.85 -11.32
N TYR A 194 15.25 -38.79 -10.64
CA TYR A 194 15.68 -37.53 -11.23
C TYR A 194 17.13 -37.24 -10.85
N ARG A 195 17.93 -36.69 -11.79
CA ARG A 195 19.24 -36.09 -11.50
C ARG A 195 19.06 -34.61 -11.23
N LEU A 196 19.49 -34.15 -10.06
CA LEU A 196 19.46 -32.74 -9.69
C LEU A 196 20.59 -32.00 -10.40
N GLU A 197 20.28 -30.81 -10.90
CA GLU A 197 21.29 -29.94 -11.51
C GLU A 197 22.25 -29.40 -10.44
N GLY A 198 23.54 -29.76 -10.58
CA GLY A 198 24.62 -29.35 -9.69
C GLY A 198 25.02 -27.88 -9.87
N GLU A 199 25.86 -27.37 -8.97
CA GLU A 199 26.46 -26.04 -9.07
C GLU A 199 27.94 -26.16 -9.42
N GLU A 200 28.85 -25.73 -8.54
CA GLU A 200 30.29 -25.95 -8.72
C GLU A 200 30.71 -27.36 -8.27
N PRO A 201 31.73 -27.98 -8.91
CA PRO A 201 32.23 -29.29 -8.51
C PRO A 201 32.67 -29.33 -7.03
N GLY A 202 32.01 -30.16 -6.23
CA GLY A 202 32.29 -30.32 -4.80
C GLY A 202 31.33 -29.58 -3.86
N LEU A 203 30.45 -28.70 -4.36
CA LEU A 203 29.36 -28.14 -3.56
C LEU A 203 28.14 -29.09 -3.55
N ILE A 204 27.70 -29.44 -2.34
CA ILE A 204 26.55 -30.33 -2.07
C ILE A 204 25.52 -29.54 -1.24
N PRO A 205 24.20 -29.68 -1.49
CA PRO A 205 23.19 -28.99 -0.69
C PRO A 205 23.24 -29.37 0.80
N LEU A 206 23.19 -28.38 1.68
CA LEU A 206 23.16 -28.56 3.15
C LEU A 206 21.81 -29.08 3.63
N SER A 207 20.73 -28.65 2.99
CA SER A 207 19.36 -28.99 3.39
C SER A 207 18.40 -28.99 2.21
N PHE A 208 17.34 -29.78 2.36
CA PHE A 208 16.22 -29.90 1.43
C PHE A 208 14.91 -29.70 2.19
N SER A 209 13.90 -29.18 1.49
CA SER A 209 12.53 -29.02 1.97
C SER A 209 11.59 -29.20 0.78
N ALA A 210 10.54 -30.02 0.91
CA ALA A 210 9.53 -30.15 -0.14
C ALA A 210 8.17 -29.63 0.33
N SER A 211 7.40 -29.05 -0.60
CA SER A 211 5.99 -28.70 -0.40
C SER A 211 5.17 -29.04 -1.64
N TYR A 212 3.89 -29.32 -1.46
CA TYR A 212 2.96 -29.59 -2.57
C TYR A 212 2.11 -28.36 -2.85
N ARG A 213 2.08 -27.91 -4.11
CA ARG A 213 1.40 -26.68 -4.57
C ARG A 213 0.94 -26.86 -6.01
N ASP A 214 -0.26 -26.40 -6.37
CA ASP A 214 -0.75 -26.36 -7.75
C ASP A 214 -0.52 -27.66 -8.56
N LYS A 215 -0.65 -28.82 -7.89
CA LYS A 215 -0.45 -30.17 -8.45
C LYS A 215 1.00 -30.55 -8.81
N HIS A 216 1.95 -29.81 -8.24
CA HIS A 216 3.38 -30.04 -8.36
C HIS A 216 4.04 -30.18 -6.97
N ILE A 217 5.18 -30.86 -6.92
CA ILE A 217 6.05 -30.93 -5.76
C ILE A 217 7.18 -29.92 -5.97
N CYS A 218 7.21 -28.88 -5.15
CA CYS A 218 8.26 -27.88 -5.12
C CYS A 218 9.34 -28.30 -4.11
N LEU A 219 10.51 -28.72 -4.61
CA LEU A 219 11.69 -29.03 -3.81
C LEU A 219 12.58 -27.79 -3.71
N LEU A 220 12.70 -27.24 -2.51
CA LEU A 220 13.62 -26.17 -2.14
C LEU A 220 14.90 -26.76 -1.56
N TYR A 221 16.06 -26.21 -1.88
CA TYR A 221 17.33 -26.66 -1.31
C TYR A 221 18.38 -25.53 -1.21
N LEU A 222 19.16 -25.57 -0.13
CA LEU A 222 20.14 -24.54 0.24
C LEU A 222 21.57 -25.07 0.07
N TYR A 223 22.41 -24.33 -0.64
CA TYR A 223 23.84 -24.62 -0.78
C TYR A 223 24.71 -23.90 0.26
N PRO A 224 25.97 -24.35 0.47
CA PRO A 224 26.90 -23.73 1.43
C PRO A 224 27.28 -22.28 1.09
N ASN A 225 27.13 -21.85 -0.16
CA ASN A 225 27.32 -20.47 -0.62
C ASN A 225 26.10 -19.55 -0.35
N GLY A 226 25.02 -20.08 0.23
CA GLY A 226 23.78 -19.33 0.49
C GLY A 226 22.81 -19.26 -0.69
N HIS A 227 23.11 -19.89 -1.83
CA HIS A 227 22.14 -19.98 -2.92
C HIS A 227 21.01 -20.96 -2.56
N VAL A 228 19.78 -20.45 -2.66
CA VAL A 228 18.56 -21.24 -2.46
C VAL A 228 17.96 -21.52 -3.83
N TYR A 229 17.98 -22.79 -4.22
CA TYR A 229 17.39 -23.27 -5.46
C TYR A 229 16.02 -23.91 -5.23
N GLN A 230 15.17 -23.85 -6.24
CA GLN A 230 13.93 -24.60 -6.31
C GLN A 230 13.83 -25.37 -7.63
N SER A 231 13.53 -26.66 -7.51
CA SER A 231 13.08 -27.53 -8.60
C SER A 231 11.60 -27.87 -8.44
N VAL A 232 10.93 -28.17 -9.54
CA VAL A 232 9.48 -28.46 -9.57
C VAL A 232 9.24 -29.79 -10.29
N VAL A 233 8.62 -30.74 -9.60
CA VAL A 233 8.29 -32.07 -10.13
C VAL A 233 6.77 -32.18 -10.34
N PRO A 234 6.28 -32.55 -11.54
CA PRO A 234 4.86 -32.75 -11.78
C PRO A 234 4.37 -34.07 -11.15
N VAL A 235 3.23 -34.03 -10.45
CA VAL A 235 2.62 -35.24 -9.83
C VAL A 235 1.76 -36.03 -10.83
N ARG A 236 1.40 -35.43 -11.96
CA ARG A 236 0.58 -36.04 -13.01
C ARG A 236 1.45 -36.47 -14.18
N GLY A 237 1.27 -37.72 -14.64
CA GLY A 237 2.02 -38.28 -15.76
C GLY A 237 3.20 -39.18 -15.38
N LEU A 238 3.15 -39.87 -14.23
CA LEU A 238 4.02 -41.02 -13.96
C LEU A 238 3.70 -42.16 -14.94
N GLY A 239 4.31 -42.11 -16.12
CA GLY A 239 4.29 -43.22 -17.08
C GLY A 239 5.08 -44.43 -16.56
N THR A 240 4.71 -45.62 -17.00
CA THR A 240 5.38 -46.89 -16.67
C THR A 240 6.69 -47.10 -17.46
N GLU A 241 7.51 -46.06 -17.53
CA GLU A 241 8.90 -46.14 -17.99
C GLU A 241 9.75 -46.69 -16.82
N GLU A 242 10.40 -47.84 -17.01
CA GLU A 242 11.18 -48.47 -15.95
C GLU A 242 12.39 -47.60 -15.55
N GLY A 243 12.47 -47.21 -14.28
CA GLY A 243 13.30 -46.13 -13.71
C GLY A 243 14.82 -46.28 -13.74
N THR A 244 15.37 -46.82 -14.82
CA THR A 244 16.81 -47.03 -15.08
C THR A 244 17.54 -45.75 -15.49
N HIS A 245 16.89 -44.86 -16.24
CA HIS A 245 17.45 -43.60 -16.69
C HIS A 245 16.97 -42.43 -15.82
N ALA A 246 17.91 -41.72 -15.20
CA ALA A 246 17.61 -40.55 -14.38
C ALA A 246 17.23 -39.33 -15.25
N LEU A 247 16.01 -38.82 -15.09
CA LEU A 247 15.53 -37.64 -15.81
C LEU A 247 16.24 -36.37 -15.29
N PRO A 248 16.70 -35.44 -16.16
CA PRO A 248 17.25 -34.18 -15.68
C PRO A 248 16.14 -33.33 -15.05
N LEU A 249 16.36 -32.87 -13.81
CA LEU A 249 15.44 -31.97 -13.11
C LEU A 249 16.04 -30.57 -13.06
N PRO A 250 15.56 -29.61 -13.87
CA PRO A 250 16.10 -28.26 -13.91
C PRO A 250 15.80 -27.49 -12.62
N ARG A 251 16.63 -26.49 -12.33
CA ARG A 251 16.50 -25.65 -11.13
C ARG A 251 16.37 -24.16 -11.43
N SER A 252 15.67 -23.46 -10.54
CA SER A 252 15.59 -22.00 -10.51
C SER A 252 16.30 -21.47 -9.27
N LEU A 253 17.14 -20.44 -9.41
CA LEU A 253 17.65 -19.71 -8.23
C LEU A 253 16.50 -18.85 -7.69
N GLN A 254 16.00 -19.17 -6.50
CA GLN A 254 14.93 -18.40 -5.85
C GLN A 254 15.48 -17.15 -5.18
N MET A 255 16.63 -17.27 -4.52
CA MET A 255 17.29 -16.16 -3.81
C MET A 255 18.75 -16.52 -3.49
N ALA A 256 19.60 -15.50 -3.41
CA ALA A 256 20.93 -15.59 -2.82
C ALA A 256 20.91 -14.99 -1.41
N LEU A 257 21.33 -15.76 -0.42
CA LEU A 257 21.39 -15.32 0.97
C LEU A 257 22.74 -14.64 1.28
N PRO A 258 22.79 -13.68 2.21
CA PRO A 258 24.01 -12.98 2.59
C PRO A 258 24.92 -13.89 3.43
N VAL A 259 25.72 -14.71 2.76
CA VAL A 259 26.88 -15.36 3.39
C VAL A 259 28.04 -14.37 3.41
N GLY A 260 28.76 -14.34 4.54
CA GLY A 260 29.95 -13.49 4.69
C GLY A 260 31.18 -14.12 4.04
N GLU A 261 32.35 -13.91 4.64
CA GLU A 261 33.56 -14.62 4.24
C GLU A 261 33.49 -16.10 4.65
N GLY A 262 33.33 -17.00 3.67
CA GLY A 262 33.37 -18.46 3.85
C GLY A 262 32.17 -19.18 3.25
N LEU A 263 31.99 -20.44 3.67
CA LEU A 263 30.82 -21.27 3.37
C LEU A 263 30.06 -21.57 4.67
N LEU A 264 28.75 -21.75 4.56
CA LEU A 264 27.88 -22.16 5.65
C LEU A 264 28.17 -23.62 6.03
N GLU A 265 28.50 -23.88 7.30
CA GLU A 265 28.71 -25.24 7.80
C GLU A 265 27.41 -25.94 8.22
N ALA A 266 26.47 -25.20 8.81
CA ALA A 266 25.35 -25.76 9.57
C ALA A 266 24.06 -24.92 9.42
N ALA A 267 23.58 -24.76 8.18
CA ALA A 267 22.39 -23.99 7.85
C ALA A 267 21.22 -24.86 7.34
N THR A 268 19.98 -24.39 7.48
CA THR A 268 18.79 -25.06 6.95
C THR A 268 17.77 -24.06 6.44
N ALA A 269 17.25 -24.28 5.22
CA ALA A 269 16.11 -23.56 4.67
C ALA A 269 14.86 -24.46 4.67
N LEU A 270 13.77 -23.98 5.25
CA LEU A 270 12.50 -24.69 5.39
C LEU A 270 11.34 -23.82 4.88
N VAL A 271 10.52 -24.40 4.01
CA VAL A 271 9.32 -23.74 3.46
C VAL A 271 8.27 -23.53 4.55
N LEU A 272 7.73 -22.31 4.67
CA LEU A 272 6.65 -21.99 5.62
C LEU A 272 5.29 -21.90 4.93
N ASP A 273 5.21 -21.12 3.85
CA ASP A 273 4.00 -20.92 3.05
C ASP A 273 4.38 -20.66 1.57
N GLU A 274 3.40 -20.26 0.75
CA GLU A 274 3.58 -19.93 -0.66
C GLU A 274 4.74 -18.98 -0.98
N ALA A 275 5.07 -18.05 -0.09
CA ALA A 275 5.99 -16.94 -0.35
C ALA A 275 7.06 -16.74 0.74
N HIS A 276 7.11 -17.58 1.78
CA HIS A 276 8.02 -17.43 2.92
C HIS A 276 8.82 -18.71 3.23
N VAL A 277 10.10 -18.50 3.56
CA VAL A 277 11.07 -19.53 3.94
C VAL A 277 11.72 -19.12 5.25
N ALA A 278 11.73 -20.01 6.24
CA ALA A 278 12.59 -19.86 7.41
C ALA A 278 13.98 -20.38 7.08
N VAL A 279 15.00 -19.60 7.42
CA VAL A 279 16.40 -20.00 7.33
C VAL A 279 17.01 -19.89 8.71
N VAL A 280 17.60 -20.97 9.20
CA VAL A 280 18.49 -20.95 10.38
C VAL A 280 19.94 -21.12 9.93
N GLY A 281 20.85 -20.38 10.56
CA GLY A 281 22.29 -20.51 10.31
C GLY A 281 22.85 -19.74 9.15
N VAL A 282 22.16 -18.68 8.74
CA VAL A 282 22.70 -17.63 7.88
C VAL A 282 22.80 -16.35 8.72
N PRO A 283 23.90 -15.60 8.66
CA PRO A 283 24.04 -14.37 9.43
C PRO A 283 23.00 -13.33 8.99
N HIS A 284 22.52 -12.53 9.93
CA HIS A 284 21.60 -11.44 9.60
C HIS A 284 22.35 -10.37 8.78
N PRO A 285 21.81 -9.85 7.66
CA PRO A 285 22.53 -8.92 6.76
C PRO A 285 23.01 -7.61 7.40
N SER A 286 22.49 -7.24 8.57
CA SER A 286 22.95 -6.09 9.36
C SER A 286 23.75 -6.46 10.63
N ALA A 287 24.12 -7.73 10.79
CA ALA A 287 24.95 -8.21 11.89
C ALA A 287 26.33 -8.60 11.37
N GLY A 288 27.37 -8.40 12.19
CA GLY A 288 28.71 -8.91 11.90
C GLY A 288 28.77 -10.44 11.97
N ALA A 289 29.83 -11.01 11.40
CA ALA A 289 30.11 -12.44 11.47
C ALA A 289 30.22 -12.95 12.92
N GLY A 290 29.88 -14.23 13.14
CA GLY A 290 30.00 -14.90 14.44
C GLY A 290 28.74 -14.89 15.31
N LYS A 291 27.57 -14.52 14.77
CA LYS A 291 26.25 -14.67 15.42
C LYS A 291 25.29 -15.49 14.57
N ASP A 292 24.69 -16.49 15.18
CA ASP A 292 23.67 -17.35 14.56
C ASP A 292 22.28 -16.69 14.62
N PHE A 293 21.53 -16.77 13.53
CA PHE A 293 20.17 -16.23 13.44
C PHE A 293 19.16 -17.26 12.91
N LEU A 294 17.91 -17.11 13.37
CA LEU A 294 16.72 -17.54 12.65
C LEU A 294 16.16 -16.34 11.88
N CYS A 295 15.95 -16.49 10.58
CA CYS A 295 15.44 -15.47 9.68
C CYS A 295 14.22 -15.97 8.90
N ILE A 296 13.16 -15.17 8.78
CA ILE A 296 12.08 -15.42 7.80
C ILE A 296 12.29 -14.50 6.60
N TRP A 297 12.55 -15.12 5.46
CA TRP A 297 12.70 -14.46 4.18
C TRP A 297 11.43 -14.62 3.35
N ASN A 298 11.12 -13.62 2.52
CA ASN A 298 10.09 -13.67 1.50
C ASN A 298 10.74 -13.94 0.14
N THR A 299 10.34 -15.02 -0.55
CA THR A 299 10.91 -15.43 -1.84
C THR A 299 10.49 -14.50 -2.98
N ASN A 300 9.20 -14.15 -3.04
CA ASN A 300 8.61 -13.33 -4.12
C ASN A 300 9.29 -11.96 -4.28
N PHE A 301 9.77 -11.38 -3.19
CA PHE A 301 10.45 -10.08 -3.16
C PHE A 301 11.92 -10.17 -2.70
N GLN A 302 12.46 -11.38 -2.50
CA GLN A 302 13.82 -11.64 -1.98
C GLN A 302 14.21 -10.81 -0.73
N THR A 303 13.23 -10.52 0.14
CA THR A 303 13.38 -9.61 1.29
C THR A 303 13.39 -10.37 2.61
N LEU A 304 14.27 -9.96 3.53
CA LEU A 304 14.21 -10.39 4.92
C LEU A 304 13.04 -9.67 5.62
N GLN A 305 12.15 -10.42 6.28
CA GLN A 305 10.97 -9.85 6.95
C GLN A 305 11.02 -9.94 8.48
N ALA A 306 11.67 -10.97 9.03
CA ALA A 306 11.92 -11.09 10.46
C ALA A 306 13.26 -11.78 10.73
N GLY A 307 13.95 -11.38 11.80
CA GLY A 307 15.20 -11.99 12.26
C GLY A 307 15.24 -12.08 13.79
N LYS A 308 15.80 -13.18 14.32
CA LYS A 308 15.97 -13.42 15.75
C LYS A 308 17.34 -14.04 16.01
N GLU A 309 18.13 -13.41 16.87
CA GLU A 309 19.44 -13.92 17.29
C GLU A 309 19.26 -15.19 18.16
N MET A 310 20.06 -16.22 17.88
CA MET A 310 19.99 -17.51 18.57
C MET A 310 21.13 -17.64 19.58
N ALA A 311 20.82 -18.12 20.79
CA ALA A 311 21.77 -18.17 21.89
C ALA A 311 22.66 -19.43 21.83
N GLY A 312 23.92 -19.23 21.41
CA GLY A 312 24.91 -20.30 21.27
C GLY A 312 24.75 -21.13 19.99
N LYS A 313 25.75 -21.98 19.72
CA LYS A 313 25.92 -22.72 18.45
C LYS A 313 24.63 -23.46 18.01
N ILE A 314 24.24 -23.23 16.76
CA ILE A 314 23.23 -24.01 16.03
C ILE A 314 23.79 -25.33 15.46
N TYR A 315 22.88 -26.19 14.99
CA TYR A 315 23.21 -27.53 14.47
C TYR A 315 22.69 -27.81 13.05
N GLY A 316 22.29 -26.81 12.27
CA GLY A 316 21.74 -27.03 10.93
C GLY A 316 20.49 -27.92 10.94
N GLN A 317 19.57 -27.65 11.86
CA GLN A 317 18.32 -28.39 12.05
C GLN A 317 17.17 -27.44 12.35
N LEU A 318 16.01 -27.68 11.72
CA LEU A 318 14.81 -26.86 11.84
C LEU A 318 13.58 -27.72 11.53
N TRP A 319 12.59 -27.70 12.43
CA TRP A 319 11.27 -28.32 12.19
C TRP A 319 10.17 -27.26 12.28
N CYS A 320 9.08 -27.43 11.52
CA CYS A 320 7.92 -26.53 11.53
C CYS A 320 6.63 -27.34 11.67
N TYR A 321 5.88 -27.10 12.74
CA TYR A 321 4.55 -27.68 12.95
C TYR A 321 3.60 -26.61 13.49
N SER A 322 2.42 -26.49 12.89
CA SER A 322 1.33 -25.61 13.38
C SER A 322 1.77 -24.18 13.74
N ASN A 323 2.46 -23.52 12.81
CA ASN A 323 3.02 -22.16 12.95
C ASN A 323 4.02 -21.97 14.12
N LYS A 324 4.67 -23.05 14.56
CA LYS A 324 5.75 -23.07 15.55
C LYS A 324 7.02 -23.66 14.91
N LEU A 325 8.14 -22.96 15.04
CA LEU A 325 9.47 -23.43 14.63
C LEU A 325 10.20 -24.01 15.83
N PHE A 326 10.78 -25.21 15.66
CA PHE A 326 11.51 -25.93 16.68
C PHE A 326 12.99 -25.97 16.30
N ILE A 327 13.86 -25.45 17.18
CA ILE A 327 15.29 -25.25 16.89
C ILE A 327 16.16 -25.73 18.05
N PRO A 328 17.10 -26.67 17.82
CA PRO A 328 18.16 -26.98 18.76
C PRO A 328 19.29 -25.95 18.61
N HIS A 329 19.67 -25.30 19.70
CA HIS A 329 20.81 -24.40 19.77
C HIS A 329 21.45 -24.43 21.16
N GLY A 330 22.78 -24.35 21.23
CA GLY A 330 23.54 -24.36 22.48
C GLY A 330 23.31 -25.60 23.34
N LYS A 331 22.41 -25.48 24.32
CA LYS A 331 21.99 -26.57 25.23
C LYS A 331 20.47 -26.64 25.39
N THR A 332 19.72 -26.16 24.40
CA THR A 332 18.27 -25.95 24.49
C THR A 332 17.57 -26.28 23.18
N LEU A 333 16.41 -26.93 23.27
CA LEU A 333 15.41 -26.93 22.22
C LEU A 333 14.47 -25.74 22.47
N SER A 334 14.40 -24.79 21.53
CA SER A 334 13.48 -23.65 21.62
C SER A 334 12.32 -23.76 20.63
N VAL A 335 11.16 -23.26 21.04
CA VAL A 335 9.94 -23.14 20.23
C VAL A 335 9.71 -21.65 19.95
N ILE A 336 9.62 -21.29 18.67
CA ILE A 336 9.44 -19.92 18.22
C ILE A 336 8.17 -19.88 17.33
N PRO A 337 7.04 -19.41 17.86
CA PRO A 337 5.84 -19.17 17.06
C PRO A 337 6.08 -18.08 16.01
N PHE A 338 5.43 -18.19 14.86
CA PHE A 338 5.52 -17.21 13.78
C PHE A 338 4.16 -16.96 13.12
N VAL A 339 4.05 -15.83 12.41
CA VAL A 339 2.93 -15.54 11.51
C VAL A 339 3.48 -15.05 10.18
N CYS A 340 3.00 -15.64 9.09
CA CYS A 340 3.24 -15.21 7.72
C CYS A 340 1.92 -14.65 7.14
N PRO A 341 1.77 -13.33 6.95
CA PRO A 341 0.64 -12.74 6.24
C PRO A 341 0.86 -12.87 4.72
N LYS A 342 -0.22 -12.76 3.92
CA LYS A 342 -0.11 -12.81 2.45
C LYS A 342 0.95 -11.83 1.91
N SER A 343 1.84 -12.37 1.08
CA SER A 343 2.91 -11.61 0.44
C SER A 343 2.34 -10.49 -0.44
N SER A 344 2.87 -9.29 -0.24
CA SER A 344 2.47 -8.06 -0.94
C SER A 344 3.61 -7.04 -0.88
N LEU A 345 3.68 -6.11 -1.85
CA LEU A 345 4.78 -5.14 -1.93
C LEU A 345 4.90 -4.28 -0.66
N ALA A 346 3.77 -3.80 -0.12
CA ALA A 346 3.70 -3.07 1.15
C ALA A 346 4.06 -3.90 2.39
N SER A 347 4.12 -5.24 2.27
CA SER A 347 4.61 -6.15 3.32
C SER A 347 6.09 -6.52 3.17
N ALA A 348 6.71 -6.20 2.04
CA ALA A 348 8.12 -6.47 1.73
C ALA A 348 8.98 -5.21 1.87
N LEU A 349 8.56 -4.09 1.26
CA LEU A 349 9.18 -2.77 1.43
C LEU A 349 8.76 -2.07 2.74
N GLY A 350 7.79 -2.66 3.45
CA GLY A 350 7.05 -2.02 4.54
C GLY A 350 6.08 -0.95 4.04
N LYS A 351 5.35 -0.33 4.98
CA LYS A 351 4.82 1.01 4.74
C LYS A 351 6.01 1.98 4.76
N LEU A 352 6.02 2.98 3.88
CA LEU A 352 6.93 4.12 4.00
C LEU A 352 6.90 4.62 5.45
N ARG A 353 8.08 4.90 6.03
CA ARG A 353 8.15 5.46 7.39
C ARG A 353 7.48 6.84 7.40
N GLN A 354 6.19 6.87 7.72
CA GLN A 354 5.64 8.00 8.45
C GLN A 354 6.56 8.20 9.65
N ALA A 355 7.19 9.38 9.74
CA ALA A 355 8.16 9.66 10.77
C ALA A 355 7.50 9.41 12.12
N LYS A 356 8.10 8.52 12.94
CA LYS A 356 7.68 8.39 14.32
C LYS A 356 7.79 9.77 14.96
N THR A 357 6.77 10.17 15.69
CA THR A 357 6.74 11.42 16.48
C THR A 357 7.64 11.27 17.70
N GLU A 358 8.93 11.06 17.47
CA GLU A 358 9.98 11.30 18.45
C GLU A 358 10.28 12.82 18.48
N GLU A 359 10.60 13.30 19.67
CA GLU A 359 10.44 14.68 20.16
C GLU A 359 10.79 15.81 19.19
N SER A 360 9.94 16.83 19.18
CA SER A 360 9.99 17.97 18.27
C SER A 360 11.30 18.77 18.35
N LYS A 361 12.18 18.54 17.39
CA LYS A 361 12.92 19.66 16.79
C LYS A 361 11.98 20.38 15.83
N ALA A 362 12.00 21.71 15.84
CA ALA A 362 11.16 22.51 14.95
C ALA A 362 11.39 22.07 13.48
N PRO A 363 10.33 21.97 12.66
CA PRO A 363 10.47 21.58 11.27
C PRO A 363 11.37 22.59 10.54
N ALA A 364 12.33 22.09 9.77
CA ALA A 364 13.08 22.94 8.85
C ALA A 364 12.09 23.53 7.83
N SER A 365 11.99 24.85 7.78
CA SER A 365 11.05 25.56 6.92
C SER A 365 11.32 25.26 5.44
N VAL A 366 10.44 24.51 4.80
CA VAL A 366 10.49 24.26 3.36
C VAL A 366 10.04 25.54 2.63
N PRO A 367 10.80 26.05 1.65
CA PRO A 367 10.39 27.23 0.88
C PRO A 367 9.10 26.97 0.09
N SER A 368 8.32 28.03 -0.18
CA SER A 368 7.14 27.92 -1.06
C SER A 368 7.55 27.55 -2.49
N TRP A 369 6.91 26.53 -3.07
CA TRP A 369 7.23 25.99 -4.40
C TRP A 369 7.09 27.03 -5.52
N ASN A 370 6.24 28.05 -5.36
CA ASN A 370 6.02 29.08 -6.38
C ASN A 370 7.29 29.89 -6.69
N ASN A 371 8.16 30.13 -5.70
CA ASN A 371 9.38 30.91 -5.90
C ASN A 371 10.38 30.18 -6.81
N ILE A 372 10.41 28.85 -6.77
CA ILE A 372 11.33 27.98 -7.53
C ILE A 372 11.07 28.09 -9.05
N LEU A 373 9.85 28.48 -9.46
CA LEU A 373 9.45 28.58 -10.86
C LEU A 373 9.79 29.94 -11.53
N HIS A 374 10.19 30.95 -10.74
CA HIS A 374 10.32 32.33 -11.22
C HIS A 374 11.65 33.05 -10.90
N GLU A 375 12.67 32.36 -10.39
CA GLU A 375 14.01 32.96 -10.24
C GLU A 375 14.67 33.25 -11.61
N GLU A 376 14.63 34.50 -12.05
CA GLU A 376 15.67 35.03 -12.95
C GLU A 376 17.04 34.96 -12.24
N LYS A 377 18.11 34.74 -13.02
CA LYS A 377 19.43 34.30 -12.54
C LYS A 377 20.17 35.31 -11.65
N ALA A 378 19.84 35.37 -10.38
CA ALA A 378 20.68 35.99 -9.35
C ALA A 378 21.94 35.14 -9.11
N GLN A 379 23.13 35.74 -9.25
CA GLN A 379 24.39 35.06 -8.91
C GLN A 379 24.66 35.14 -7.40
N PRO A 380 25.14 34.05 -6.76
CA PRO A 380 25.46 34.07 -5.33
C PRO A 380 26.68 34.97 -5.05
N SER A 381 26.44 36.11 -4.39
CA SER A 381 27.50 37.03 -3.96
C SER A 381 28.37 36.38 -2.87
N ARG A 382 29.64 36.09 -3.19
CA ARG A 382 30.60 35.55 -2.22
C ARG A 382 30.87 36.54 -1.08
N THR A 383 30.74 36.05 0.15
CA THR A 383 31.21 36.73 1.36
C THR A 383 32.72 37.01 1.29
N VAL A 384 33.11 38.28 1.47
CA VAL A 384 34.50 38.69 1.71
C VAL A 384 34.51 39.66 2.89
N GLU A 385 35.12 39.26 4.01
CA GLU A 385 35.28 40.13 5.17
C GLU A 385 36.17 41.33 4.83
N THR A 386 35.68 42.56 5.05
CA THR A 386 36.53 43.77 5.01
C THR A 386 36.34 44.64 6.26
N ARG A 387 37.17 44.35 7.25
CA ARG A 387 37.33 45.06 8.53
C ARG A 387 37.62 46.56 8.33
N LYS A 388 36.66 47.46 8.61
CA LYS A 388 36.91 48.91 8.74
C LYS A 388 36.04 49.61 9.80
N THR A 389 36.56 50.73 10.30
CA THR A 389 36.20 51.37 11.58
C THR A 389 35.04 52.37 11.52
N ARG A 390 34.28 52.42 12.62
CA ARG A 390 33.58 53.61 13.22
C ARG A 390 33.20 54.78 12.29
N SER A 391 31.92 55.12 12.30
CA SER A 391 31.49 56.51 12.53
C SER A 391 30.14 56.56 13.24
N ASN A 392 30.00 57.44 14.23
CA ASN A 392 28.73 57.69 14.94
C ASN A 392 28.00 58.86 14.27
N ARG A 393 26.76 58.66 13.81
CA ARG A 393 25.79 59.76 13.65
C ARG A 393 24.48 59.40 14.32
N LYS A 394 24.17 60.12 15.40
CA LYS A 394 22.87 60.05 16.07
C LYS A 394 21.80 60.62 15.15
N THR A 395 20.80 59.82 14.82
CA THR A 395 19.42 60.28 14.59
C THR A 395 18.53 59.40 15.46
N GLN A 396 17.52 59.98 16.10
CA GLN A 396 16.70 59.28 17.08
C GLN A 396 15.57 58.53 16.38
N SER A 397 15.76 57.23 16.15
CA SER A 397 14.67 56.26 16.05
C SER A 397 14.48 55.55 17.39
N THR A 398 13.25 55.13 17.68
CA THR A 398 12.92 54.22 18.79
C THR A 398 13.65 52.88 18.59
N PRO A 399 14.08 52.19 19.66
CA PRO A 399 14.66 50.86 19.56
C PRO A 399 13.57 49.85 19.18
N CYS A 400 13.42 49.59 17.88
CA CYS A 400 12.62 48.49 17.33
C CYS A 400 13.18 47.15 17.78
N LEU A 401 12.31 46.21 18.17
CA LEU A 401 12.70 44.91 18.70
C LEU A 401 13.30 43.99 17.61
N THR A 402 14.04 42.96 18.02
CA THR A 402 14.43 41.86 17.11
C THR A 402 13.26 40.90 16.91
N THR A 403 13.27 40.12 15.82
CA THR A 403 12.20 39.17 15.51
C THR A 403 11.90 38.23 16.69
N ASP A 404 12.93 37.64 17.31
CA ASP A 404 12.79 36.77 18.49
C ASP A 404 12.14 37.48 19.70
N GLN A 405 12.47 38.77 19.90
CA GLN A 405 11.89 39.58 20.98
C GLN A 405 10.40 39.86 20.72
N VAL A 406 10.00 40.09 19.46
CA VAL A 406 8.59 40.24 19.10
C VAL A 406 7.83 38.92 19.21
N LEU A 407 8.44 37.79 18.84
CA LEU A 407 7.84 36.45 18.99
C LEU A 407 7.56 36.09 20.47
N GLU A 408 8.39 36.54 21.42
CA GLU A 408 8.08 36.42 22.86
C GLU A 408 7.06 37.48 23.34
N PHE A 409 7.16 38.73 22.84
CA PHE A 409 6.22 39.81 23.18
C PHE A 409 4.77 39.46 22.80
N ILE A 410 4.57 38.86 21.61
CA ILE A 410 3.27 38.38 21.11
C ILE A 410 2.58 37.40 22.08
N LYS A 411 3.32 36.69 22.94
CA LYS A 411 2.72 35.74 23.90
C LYS A 411 2.07 36.41 25.11
N THR A 412 2.39 37.68 25.41
CA THR A 412 2.05 38.32 26.70
C THR A 412 1.51 39.75 26.59
N ALA A 413 1.79 40.49 25.52
CA ALA A 413 1.37 41.87 25.35
C ALA A 413 -0.14 42.02 25.01
N PRO A 414 -0.75 43.20 25.20
CA PRO A 414 -2.12 43.49 24.75
C PRO A 414 -2.20 43.61 23.22
N VAL A 415 -3.42 43.57 22.68
CA VAL A 415 -3.72 43.52 21.24
C VAL A 415 -3.13 44.72 20.49
N GLU A 416 -3.24 45.92 21.07
CA GLU A 416 -2.87 47.19 20.48
C GLU A 416 -1.33 47.34 20.35
N ASP A 417 -0.59 46.92 21.38
CA ASP A 417 0.87 46.93 21.36
C ASP A 417 1.43 45.86 20.42
N VAL A 418 0.77 44.68 20.34
CA VAL A 418 1.13 43.63 19.37
C VAL A 418 0.94 44.11 17.94
N GLN A 419 -0.23 44.69 17.60
CA GLN A 419 -0.49 45.19 16.24
C GLN A 419 0.59 46.19 15.81
N LYS A 420 0.94 47.13 16.69
CA LYS A 420 1.89 48.20 16.41
C LYS A 420 3.32 47.71 16.18
N GLU A 421 3.82 46.76 16.97
CA GLU A 421 5.18 46.24 16.79
C GLU A 421 5.29 45.29 15.58
N VAL A 422 4.23 44.52 15.27
CA VAL A 422 4.19 43.69 14.06
C VAL A 422 4.11 44.54 12.79
N GLU A 423 3.30 45.59 12.76
CA GLU A 423 3.28 46.57 11.66
C GLU A 423 4.65 47.27 11.52
N GLY A 424 5.29 47.59 12.65
CA GLY A 424 6.68 48.04 12.72
C GLY A 424 7.67 47.07 12.06
N LEU A 425 7.57 45.76 12.33
CA LEU A 425 8.40 44.75 11.67
C LEU A 425 8.11 44.60 10.17
N LEU A 426 6.84 44.59 9.75
CA LEU A 426 6.45 44.44 8.34
C LEU A 426 6.89 45.62 7.46
N SER A 427 7.09 46.80 8.07
CA SER A 427 7.65 47.96 7.37
C SER A 427 9.16 47.85 7.03
N ARG A 428 9.85 46.80 7.50
CA ARG A 428 11.31 46.61 7.33
C ARG A 428 11.63 45.77 6.09
N SER A 429 12.53 46.28 5.24
CA SER A 429 13.03 45.57 4.04
C SER A 429 13.58 44.17 4.32
N ASP A 430 14.24 43.95 5.47
CA ASP A 430 14.80 42.63 5.86
C ASP A 430 13.74 41.51 5.91
N MET A 431 12.46 41.84 6.12
CA MET A 431 11.39 40.86 6.34
C MET A 431 10.63 40.47 5.07
N GLN A 432 10.71 41.27 3.99
CA GLN A 432 9.99 40.96 2.74
C GLN A 432 10.56 39.73 2.02
N ASP A 433 11.88 39.51 2.13
CA ASP A 433 12.56 38.33 1.56
C ASP A 433 12.46 37.06 2.47
N SER A 434 11.88 37.18 3.67
CA SER A 434 12.02 36.17 4.75
C SER A 434 10.72 35.41 5.06
N GLN A 435 10.26 34.55 4.15
CA GLN A 435 9.12 33.62 4.39
C GLN A 435 9.10 32.94 5.78
N PRO A 436 10.21 32.37 6.33
CA PRO A 436 10.14 31.64 7.60
C PRO A 436 9.83 32.50 8.83
N SER A 437 10.25 33.78 8.88
CA SER A 437 9.95 34.64 10.04
C SER A 437 8.49 35.10 10.02
N VAL A 438 7.93 35.39 8.84
CA VAL A 438 6.50 35.69 8.67
C VAL A 438 5.64 34.49 9.08
N GLY A 439 6.03 33.27 8.65
CA GLY A 439 5.35 32.03 9.02
C GLY A 439 5.37 31.73 10.53
N GLN A 440 6.52 31.92 11.19
CA GLN A 440 6.63 31.79 12.64
C GLN A 440 5.75 32.81 13.38
N LEU A 441 5.71 34.06 12.91
CA LEU A 441 4.92 35.12 13.53
C LEU A 441 3.41 34.85 13.42
N VAL A 442 2.93 34.39 12.26
CA VAL A 442 1.54 33.92 12.09
C VAL A 442 1.25 32.73 13.01
N SER A 443 2.15 31.73 13.08
CA SER A 443 1.96 30.55 13.91
C SER A 443 1.78 30.89 15.40
N ILE A 444 2.53 31.85 15.94
CA ILE A 444 2.36 32.31 17.33
C ILE A 444 1.08 33.16 17.50
N LEU A 445 0.71 34.02 16.54
CA LEU A 445 -0.55 34.77 16.59
C LEU A 445 -1.78 33.85 16.56
N VAL A 446 -1.79 32.85 15.67
CA VAL A 446 -2.88 31.87 15.52
C VAL A 446 -2.97 30.97 16.77
N SER A 447 -1.86 30.41 17.24
CA SER A 447 -1.87 29.57 18.45
C SER A 447 -2.26 30.35 19.72
N ARG A 448 -1.89 31.63 19.86
CA ARG A 448 -2.43 32.49 20.92
C ARG A 448 -3.93 32.74 20.75
N SER A 449 -4.39 33.04 19.54
CA SER A 449 -5.82 33.30 19.24
C SER A 449 -6.71 32.05 19.40
N LEU A 450 -6.14 30.85 19.36
CA LEU A 450 -6.82 29.60 19.73
C LEU A 450 -6.81 29.34 21.24
N SER A 451 -5.75 29.79 21.94
CA SER A 451 -5.59 29.58 23.39
C SER A 451 -6.34 30.62 24.24
N ASP A 452 -6.51 31.83 23.73
CA ASP A 452 -7.15 32.97 24.40
C ASP A 452 -8.33 33.48 23.54
N PRO A 453 -9.58 33.16 23.92
CA PRO A 453 -10.77 33.63 23.21
C PRO A 453 -10.90 35.16 23.09
N ALA A 454 -10.26 35.93 23.99
CA ALA A 454 -10.32 37.39 23.98
C ALA A 454 -9.22 38.03 23.09
N PHE A 455 -8.21 37.28 22.66
CA PHE A 455 -7.15 37.77 21.79
C PHE A 455 -7.45 37.45 20.32
N TYR A 456 -7.57 38.49 19.49
CA TYR A 456 -7.69 38.35 18.03
C TYR A 456 -7.23 39.64 17.32
N THR A 457 -6.43 39.52 16.26
CA THR A 457 -5.76 40.64 15.57
C THR A 457 -6.06 40.64 14.05
N PRO A 458 -7.32 40.85 13.62
CA PRO A 458 -7.73 40.66 12.23
C PRO A 458 -6.97 41.56 11.24
N SER A 459 -6.71 42.82 11.61
CA SER A 459 -5.89 43.77 10.85
C SER A 459 -4.47 43.26 10.58
N THR A 460 -3.79 42.79 11.63
CA THR A 460 -2.43 42.24 11.55
C THR A 460 -2.40 40.95 10.74
N LEU A 461 -3.38 40.07 10.92
CA LEU A 461 -3.49 38.82 10.16
C LEU A 461 -3.75 39.08 8.67
N ALA A 462 -4.59 40.06 8.32
CA ALA A 462 -4.81 40.48 6.95
C ALA A 462 -3.55 41.07 6.30
N GLN A 463 -2.83 41.97 7.01
CA GLN A 463 -1.53 42.50 6.57
C GLN A 463 -0.50 41.39 6.32
N LEU A 464 -0.49 40.34 7.17
CA LEU A 464 0.41 39.20 7.02
C LEU A 464 0.08 38.37 5.77
N VAL A 465 -1.20 38.10 5.48
CA VAL A 465 -1.60 37.40 4.23
C VAL A 465 -1.25 38.22 2.98
N GLN A 466 -1.42 39.54 3.03
CA GLN A 466 -1.07 40.46 1.93
C GLN A 466 0.42 40.49 1.57
N THR A 467 1.32 39.95 2.42
CA THR A 467 2.75 39.76 2.06
C THR A 467 2.98 38.73 0.96
N GLN A 468 1.99 37.88 0.65
CA GLN A 468 2.09 36.74 -0.29
C GLN A 468 3.19 35.71 0.06
N CYS A 469 3.82 35.84 1.24
CA CYS A 469 4.89 34.97 1.75
C CYS A 469 4.36 33.78 2.58
N LEU A 470 3.07 33.49 2.49
CA LEU A 470 2.35 32.52 3.33
C LEU A 470 1.59 31.49 2.49
N CYS A 471 1.44 30.30 3.06
CA CYS A 471 0.73 29.16 2.51
C CYS A 471 0.08 28.36 3.65
N HIS A 472 -0.95 27.57 3.36
CA HIS A 472 -1.69 26.80 4.35
C HIS A 472 -0.79 25.79 5.10
N SER A 473 0.15 25.16 4.39
CA SER A 473 1.12 24.23 4.98
C SER A 473 2.04 24.83 6.06
N VAL A 474 2.19 26.16 6.11
CA VAL A 474 2.95 26.86 7.16
C VAL A 474 2.10 27.11 8.42
N CYS A 475 0.77 27.25 8.30
CA CYS A 475 -0.13 27.38 9.44
C CYS A 475 -1.53 26.81 9.13
N PRO A 476 -1.75 25.49 9.26
CA PRO A 476 -2.99 24.84 8.84
C PRO A 476 -4.24 25.35 9.57
N ASP A 477 -4.10 25.65 10.87
CA ASP A 477 -5.21 26.09 11.71
C ASP A 477 -5.71 27.51 11.36
N PHE A 478 -4.97 28.28 10.57
CA PHE A 478 -5.25 29.70 10.30
C PHE A 478 -6.58 29.94 9.58
N VAL A 479 -6.87 29.17 8.53
CA VAL A 479 -8.13 29.29 7.77
C VAL A 479 -9.32 28.81 8.62
N LEU A 480 -9.11 27.77 9.44
CA LEU A 480 -10.14 27.24 10.35
C LEU A 480 -10.46 28.23 11.48
N LEU A 481 -9.45 28.89 12.05
CA LEU A 481 -9.63 29.98 13.02
C LEU A 481 -10.40 31.15 12.41
N ALA A 482 -10.10 31.56 11.17
CA ALA A 482 -10.84 32.63 10.48
C ALA A 482 -12.32 32.27 10.30
N LEU A 483 -12.63 31.02 9.92
CA LEU A 483 -14.01 30.52 9.85
C LEU A 483 -14.70 30.48 11.22
N GLU A 484 -14.01 30.03 12.28
CA GLU A 484 -14.56 29.97 13.64
C GLU A 484 -14.89 31.37 14.18
N ARG A 485 -13.99 32.35 13.96
CA ARG A 485 -14.19 33.75 14.34
C ARG A 485 -15.15 34.51 13.41
N LYS A 486 -15.58 33.89 12.31
CA LYS A 486 -16.40 34.48 11.23
C LYS A 486 -15.75 35.69 10.55
N ASP A 487 -14.43 35.71 10.46
CA ASP A 487 -13.70 36.71 9.68
C ASP A 487 -13.68 36.32 8.21
N TYR A 488 -14.77 36.64 7.51
CA TYR A 488 -14.95 36.33 6.10
C TYR A 488 -13.98 37.11 5.19
N PHE A 489 -13.46 38.26 5.63
CA PHE A 489 -12.43 39.01 4.90
C PHE A 489 -11.13 38.22 4.86
N LEU A 490 -10.70 37.73 6.03
CA LEU A 490 -9.50 36.93 6.17
C LEU A 490 -9.65 35.58 5.47
N CYS A 491 -10.85 34.98 5.46
CA CYS A 491 -11.14 33.81 4.62
C CYS A 491 -11.00 34.12 3.12
N GLN A 492 -11.53 35.25 2.63
CA GLN A 492 -11.36 35.68 1.24
C GLN A 492 -9.88 35.85 0.88
N LEU A 493 -9.11 36.59 1.69
CA LEU A 493 -7.67 36.77 1.48
C LEU A 493 -6.91 35.42 1.44
N CYS A 494 -7.21 34.50 2.36
CA CYS A 494 -6.59 33.17 2.35
C CYS A 494 -6.94 32.39 1.08
N LEU A 495 -8.20 32.36 0.65
CA LEU A 495 -8.64 31.70 -0.60
C LEU A 495 -8.03 32.34 -1.86
N GLN A 496 -7.75 33.64 -1.81
CA GLN A 496 -7.09 34.36 -2.91
C GLN A 496 -5.60 34.02 -3.01
N PHE A 497 -4.87 34.00 -1.88
CA PHE A 497 -3.40 33.99 -1.86
C PHE A 497 -2.74 32.66 -1.51
N PHE A 498 -3.39 31.73 -0.80
CA PHE A 498 -2.75 30.45 -0.43
C PHE A 498 -2.89 29.42 -1.57
N PRO A 499 -1.77 28.88 -2.11
CA PRO A 499 -1.80 27.98 -3.27
C PRO A 499 -2.12 26.51 -2.94
N ASP A 500 -2.22 26.17 -1.65
CA ASP A 500 -2.12 24.81 -1.11
C ASP A 500 -3.21 24.50 -0.07
N ILE A 501 -4.37 25.15 -0.15
CA ILE A 501 -5.52 24.87 0.72
C ILE A 501 -6.09 23.47 0.41
N PRO A 502 -6.15 22.53 1.39
CA PRO A 502 -6.71 21.20 1.18
C PRO A 502 -8.21 21.24 0.89
N GLU A 503 -8.69 20.33 0.06
CA GLU A 503 -10.08 20.27 -0.38
C GLU A 503 -11.10 20.12 0.78
N ALA A 504 -10.68 19.52 1.91
CA ALA A 504 -11.46 19.47 3.14
C ALA A 504 -11.73 20.87 3.74
N VAL A 505 -10.73 21.76 3.70
CA VAL A 505 -10.83 23.14 4.19
C VAL A 505 -11.61 24.01 3.19
N THR A 506 -11.36 23.84 1.89
CA THR A 506 -12.16 24.45 0.83
C THR A 506 -13.65 24.10 0.94
N CYS A 507 -13.97 22.82 1.21
CA CYS A 507 -15.34 22.38 1.46
C CYS A 507 -15.91 22.91 2.79
N ALA A 508 -15.08 23.12 3.82
CA ALA A 508 -15.50 23.77 5.07
C ALA A 508 -15.86 25.25 4.84
N CYS A 509 -15.05 25.99 4.07
CA CYS A 509 -15.37 27.35 3.61
C CYS A 509 -16.71 27.37 2.85
N LEU A 510 -16.85 26.51 1.83
CA LEU A 510 -18.09 26.38 1.04
C LEU A 510 -19.32 26.13 1.94
N LYS A 511 -19.22 25.18 2.86
CA LYS A 511 -20.28 24.82 3.79
C LYS A 511 -20.64 25.99 4.71
N ALA A 512 -19.66 26.72 5.24
CA ALA A 512 -19.90 27.91 6.05
C ALA A 512 -20.58 29.04 5.25
N PHE A 513 -20.10 29.33 4.04
CA PHE A 513 -20.60 30.42 3.19
C PHE A 513 -22.00 30.14 2.64
N ILE A 514 -22.36 28.88 2.33
CA ILE A 514 -23.75 28.55 1.99
C ILE A 514 -24.67 28.66 3.21
N SER A 515 -24.20 28.24 4.39
CA SER A 515 -25.02 28.18 5.63
C SER A 515 -25.33 29.54 6.25
N MET A 516 -24.57 30.60 5.94
CA MET A 516 -24.81 31.93 6.51
C MET A 516 -26.09 32.58 5.92
N PRO A 517 -26.89 33.32 6.70
CA PRO A 517 -27.97 34.12 6.13
C PRO A 517 -27.40 35.35 5.41
N ASP A 518 -28.04 35.81 4.34
CA ASP A 518 -27.53 36.93 3.53
C ASP A 518 -27.43 38.24 4.34
N VAL A 519 -28.33 38.44 5.30
CA VAL A 519 -28.32 39.56 6.26
C VAL A 519 -27.08 39.57 7.17
N ASP A 520 -26.37 38.45 7.32
CA ASP A 520 -25.06 38.41 8.01
C ASP A 520 -23.89 38.49 7.02
N ALA A 521 -24.08 38.12 5.76
CA ALA A 521 -23.09 38.33 4.69
C ALA A 521 -22.93 39.82 4.36
N GLU A 522 -24.02 40.59 4.32
CA GLU A 522 -24.01 42.05 4.12
C GLU A 522 -23.32 42.84 5.24
N LYS A 523 -23.02 42.19 6.37
CA LYS A 523 -22.25 42.78 7.49
C LYS A 523 -20.75 42.48 7.38
N ALA A 524 -20.35 41.58 6.48
CA ALA A 524 -18.95 41.25 6.27
C ALA A 524 -18.28 42.32 5.40
N SER A 525 -17.19 42.91 5.91
CA SER A 525 -16.28 43.70 5.07
C SER A 525 -15.57 42.76 4.10
N LEU A 526 -15.95 42.76 2.82
CA LEU A 526 -15.26 42.01 1.77
C LEU A 526 -14.46 42.97 0.88
N ASP A 527 -13.64 42.41 0.00
CA ASP A 527 -12.92 43.18 -1.02
C ASP A 527 -13.88 44.03 -1.89
N PRO A 528 -13.71 45.36 -1.97
CA PRO A 528 -14.64 46.25 -2.65
C PRO A 528 -14.64 46.07 -4.18
N ASP A 529 -13.52 45.68 -4.77
CA ASP A 529 -13.43 45.42 -6.21
C ASP A 529 -14.28 44.18 -6.57
N SER A 530 -14.17 43.11 -5.76
CA SER A 530 -14.99 41.89 -5.87
C SER A 530 -16.49 42.15 -5.64
N ILE A 531 -16.84 43.00 -4.67
CA ILE A 531 -18.23 43.47 -4.48
C ILE A 531 -18.72 44.18 -5.74
N SER A 532 -17.97 45.16 -6.25
CA SER A 532 -18.36 45.95 -7.42
C SER A 532 -18.51 45.10 -8.69
N PHE A 533 -17.66 44.07 -8.85
CA PHE A 533 -17.79 43.09 -9.93
C PHE A 533 -19.15 42.37 -9.84
N MET A 534 -19.53 41.85 -8.67
CA MET A 534 -20.83 41.20 -8.50
C MET A 534 -22.02 42.15 -8.60
N GLU A 535 -21.85 43.43 -8.27
CA GLU A 535 -22.85 44.47 -8.59
C GLU A 535 -23.04 44.59 -10.12
N THR A 536 -21.98 44.55 -10.93
CA THR A 536 -22.15 44.59 -12.40
C THR A 536 -22.80 43.33 -12.98
N VAL A 537 -22.49 42.14 -12.45
CA VAL A 537 -23.08 40.86 -12.89
C VAL A 537 -24.59 40.80 -12.57
N THR A 538 -24.99 41.37 -11.43
CA THR A 538 -26.39 41.40 -10.99
C THR A 538 -27.21 42.53 -11.62
N SER A 539 -26.65 43.75 -11.74
CA SER A 539 -27.38 44.95 -12.20
C SER A 539 -27.52 45.13 -13.72
N ARG A 540 -26.75 44.39 -14.54
CA ARG A 540 -26.87 44.42 -16.00
C ARG A 540 -28.17 43.76 -16.51
N GLU A 541 -29.26 44.51 -16.42
CA GLU A 541 -30.55 44.16 -17.06
C GLU A 541 -31.03 45.20 -18.08
N ARG A 542 -30.28 46.29 -18.29
CA ARG A 542 -30.70 47.41 -19.15
C ARG A 542 -29.69 47.80 -20.23
N GLY A 543 -29.76 47.04 -21.32
CA GLY A 543 -29.78 47.63 -22.65
C GLY A 543 -28.62 47.32 -23.58
N GLN A 544 -28.88 46.47 -24.57
CA GLN A 544 -28.44 46.79 -25.94
C GLN A 544 -29.46 46.31 -26.98
N VAL A 545 -29.74 47.19 -27.95
CA VAL A 545 -30.57 46.88 -29.11
C VAL A 545 -29.65 46.50 -30.27
N GLY A 546 -29.92 45.35 -30.89
CA GLY A 546 -29.49 45.05 -32.25
C GLY A 546 -28.16 44.33 -32.40
N LEU A 547 -28.23 43.00 -32.59
CA LEU A 547 -27.73 42.33 -33.80
C LEU A 547 -28.26 40.87 -33.83
N GLN A 548 -29.37 40.64 -34.53
CA GLN A 548 -29.90 39.29 -34.74
C GLN A 548 -29.12 38.57 -35.85
N ASN A 549 -28.22 37.66 -35.50
CA ASN A 549 -27.81 36.60 -36.42
C ASN A 549 -28.91 35.54 -36.45
N GLY A 550 -29.63 35.47 -37.58
CA GLY A 550 -30.91 34.75 -37.65
C GLY A 550 -30.79 33.23 -37.78
N PHE A 551 -31.12 32.51 -36.70
CA PHE A 551 -31.43 31.07 -36.74
C PHE A 551 -32.59 30.71 -35.78
N ASN A 552 -33.82 31.08 -36.17
CA ASN A 552 -35.01 30.43 -35.61
C ASN A 552 -35.21 29.08 -36.32
N SER A 553 -34.92 27.97 -35.65
CA SER A 553 -35.27 26.63 -36.18
C SER A 553 -36.69 26.27 -35.76
N THR A 554 -37.61 26.31 -36.74
CA THR A 554 -39.02 25.95 -36.55
C THR A 554 -39.16 24.50 -36.11
N SER A 555 -40.04 24.23 -35.14
CA SER A 555 -40.33 22.86 -34.68
C SER A 555 -41.08 22.07 -35.76
N LEU A 556 -40.42 21.06 -36.32
CA LEU A 556 -41.06 20.04 -37.16
C LEU A 556 -41.50 18.87 -36.28
N ASN A 557 -42.80 18.64 -36.22
CA ASN A 557 -43.39 17.37 -35.77
C ASN A 557 -43.80 16.58 -37.02
N GLU A 558 -43.59 15.27 -37.02
CA GLU A 558 -44.18 14.36 -37.99
C GLU A 558 -45.44 13.69 -37.38
N GLU A 559 -46.52 13.70 -38.17
CA GLU A 559 -47.50 12.63 -38.44
C GLU A 559 -47.65 11.47 -37.43
N SER A 560 -48.83 10.96 -37.07
CA SER A 560 -50.27 11.25 -37.38
C SER A 560 -51.11 10.51 -36.27
N SER A 561 -52.40 10.12 -36.32
CA SER A 561 -53.61 10.18 -37.18
C SER A 561 -54.80 9.77 -36.26
N ASP A 562 -56.10 9.98 -36.53
CA ASP A 562 -56.89 10.66 -37.58
C ASP A 562 -58.14 11.31 -36.93
N GLY A 563 -59.03 11.97 -37.69
CA GLY A 563 -60.13 12.81 -37.16
C GLY A 563 -61.58 12.36 -37.45
N VAL A 564 -62.52 12.94 -36.69
CA VAL A 564 -63.96 13.07 -36.99
C VAL A 564 -64.40 14.51 -36.67
N SER A 565 -65.40 15.03 -37.39
CA SER A 565 -65.75 16.45 -37.44
C SER A 565 -66.90 16.88 -36.51
N GLY A 566 -66.81 18.11 -35.99
CA GLY A 566 -67.95 19.05 -36.01
C GLY A 566 -68.48 19.58 -34.67
N GLY A 567 -68.65 20.91 -34.59
CA GLY A 567 -69.60 21.55 -33.68
C GLY A 567 -69.01 22.51 -32.63
N ASP A 568 -69.30 23.79 -32.77
CA ASP A 568 -68.97 24.87 -31.83
C ASP A 568 -69.52 24.65 -30.41
N ALA A 569 -68.75 24.98 -29.36
CA ALA A 569 -69.04 26.15 -28.49
C ALA A 569 -68.12 26.25 -27.25
N ILE A 570 -67.35 27.35 -27.20
CA ILE A 570 -66.96 28.17 -26.02
C ILE A 570 -67.23 27.57 -24.62
N THR A 571 -66.19 27.09 -23.93
CA THR A 571 -65.61 27.65 -22.67
C THR A 571 -64.46 26.76 -22.17
N GLU A 572 -63.25 27.29 -22.09
CA GLU A 572 -62.14 26.69 -21.33
C GLU A 572 -61.40 27.78 -20.56
N ASP A 573 -61.52 27.74 -19.23
CA ASP A 573 -60.51 28.29 -18.31
C ASP A 573 -59.44 27.20 -18.13
N GLU A 574 -58.24 27.39 -18.71
CA GLU A 574 -57.02 26.72 -18.21
C GLU A 574 -55.81 27.66 -18.28
N GLU A 575 -55.04 27.69 -17.19
CA GLU A 575 -53.93 28.62 -16.99
C GLU A 575 -52.69 28.17 -17.78
N LYS A 576 -52.30 28.95 -18.80
CA LYS A 576 -50.95 28.89 -19.39
C LYS A 576 -50.06 29.99 -18.81
N PRO A 577 -49.18 29.71 -17.83
CA PRO A 577 -48.22 30.67 -17.31
C PRO A 577 -47.09 30.92 -18.33
N SER A 578 -47.35 31.76 -19.32
CA SER A 578 -46.36 32.19 -20.33
C SER A 578 -45.57 33.40 -19.87
N THR A 579 -44.56 33.20 -19.02
CA THR A 579 -43.57 34.23 -18.68
C THR A 579 -42.18 33.64 -18.51
N ARG A 580 -41.16 34.32 -19.04
CA ARG A 580 -39.75 34.07 -18.68
C ARG A 580 -39.58 34.46 -17.21
N SER A 581 -39.02 33.58 -16.38
CA SER A 581 -38.65 33.93 -15.00
C SER A 581 -37.49 34.92 -15.01
N GLU A 582 -37.67 36.08 -14.39
CA GLU A 582 -36.62 37.06 -14.12
C GLU A 582 -35.57 36.41 -13.21
N GLN A 583 -34.35 36.18 -13.72
CA GLN A 583 -33.30 35.46 -13.00
C GLN A 583 -32.50 36.41 -12.11
N ASN A 584 -33.13 36.81 -11.01
CA ASN A 584 -32.44 37.38 -9.85
C ASN A 584 -31.40 36.38 -9.32
N CYS A 585 -30.31 36.89 -8.73
CA CYS A 585 -29.30 36.05 -8.09
C CYS A 585 -29.94 35.27 -6.92
N PRO A 586 -29.76 33.94 -6.82
CA PRO A 586 -30.39 33.13 -5.77
C PRO A 586 -29.73 33.27 -4.39
N VAL A 587 -28.68 34.10 -4.28
CA VAL A 587 -27.92 34.37 -3.06
C VAL A 587 -27.61 35.87 -2.96
N GLY A 588 -27.52 36.40 -1.73
CA GLY A 588 -27.09 37.77 -1.47
C GLY A 588 -25.68 38.06 -1.99
N LEU A 589 -25.43 39.31 -2.37
CA LEU A 589 -24.23 39.71 -3.13
C LEU A 589 -22.90 39.37 -2.43
N HIS A 590 -22.82 39.61 -1.12
CA HIS A 590 -21.63 39.32 -0.32
C HIS A 590 -21.36 37.80 -0.21
N LYS A 591 -22.42 36.98 -0.15
CA LYS A 591 -22.30 35.51 -0.23
C LYS A 591 -21.81 35.08 -1.62
N ALA A 592 -22.32 35.71 -2.68
CA ALA A 592 -21.91 35.44 -4.06
C ALA A 592 -20.40 35.66 -4.28
N VAL A 593 -19.85 36.75 -3.72
CA VAL A 593 -18.39 37.00 -3.69
C VAL A 593 -17.63 35.85 -3.02
N LEU A 594 -18.00 35.49 -1.79
CA LEU A 594 -17.34 34.41 -1.04
C LEU A 594 -17.41 33.04 -1.73
N LEU A 595 -18.53 32.72 -2.39
CA LEU A 595 -18.66 31.50 -3.19
C LEU A 595 -17.75 31.53 -4.42
N ASN A 596 -17.58 32.68 -5.08
CA ASN A 596 -16.70 32.80 -6.24
C ASN A 596 -15.22 32.59 -5.92
N GLU A 597 -14.78 32.92 -4.70
CA GLU A 597 -13.40 32.60 -4.27
C GLU A 597 -13.21 31.07 -4.15
N VAL A 598 -14.18 30.36 -3.57
CA VAL A 598 -14.16 28.89 -3.50
C VAL A 598 -14.10 28.28 -4.91
N LEU A 599 -14.90 28.79 -5.85
CA LEU A 599 -14.90 28.31 -7.24
C LEU A 599 -13.56 28.49 -7.96
N GLN A 600 -12.74 29.45 -7.52
CA GLN A 600 -11.44 29.78 -8.08
C GLN A 600 -10.25 29.10 -7.36
N THR A 601 -10.49 28.37 -6.26
CA THR A 601 -9.43 27.55 -5.65
C THR A 601 -8.97 26.43 -6.57
N ALA A 602 -7.71 26.02 -6.42
CA ALA A 602 -7.21 24.79 -7.02
C ALA A 602 -7.72 23.58 -6.21
N TYR A 603 -8.12 22.52 -6.89
CA TYR A 603 -8.62 21.28 -6.29
C TYR A 603 -8.30 20.08 -7.19
N SER A 604 -8.40 18.87 -6.62
CA SER A 604 -8.49 17.63 -7.38
C SER A 604 -9.83 16.95 -7.14
N ASP A 605 -10.53 16.59 -8.22
CA ASP A 605 -11.82 15.87 -8.24
C ASP A 605 -11.85 14.71 -7.22
N SER A 606 -10.77 13.91 -7.23
CA SER A 606 -10.64 12.70 -6.41
C SER A 606 -10.56 12.96 -4.90
N PHE A 607 -10.12 14.15 -4.49
CA PHE A 607 -10.00 14.58 -3.09
C PHE A 607 -11.13 15.53 -2.66
N LEU A 608 -11.73 16.29 -3.58
CA LEU A 608 -12.89 17.15 -3.31
C LEU A 608 -14.22 16.36 -3.23
N LEU A 609 -14.44 15.40 -4.14
CA LEU A 609 -15.69 14.64 -4.24
C LEU A 609 -16.09 13.89 -2.95
N PRO A 610 -15.18 13.32 -2.13
CA PRO A 610 -15.52 12.75 -0.83
C PRO A 610 -16.10 13.78 0.16
N HIS A 611 -15.58 15.01 0.16
CA HIS A 611 -15.96 16.05 1.13
C HIS A 611 -17.23 16.81 0.73
N LEU A 612 -17.49 16.98 -0.58
CA LEU A 612 -18.75 17.56 -1.06
C LEU A 612 -19.99 16.79 -0.58
N LYS A 613 -19.85 15.49 -0.29
CA LYS A 613 -20.93 14.62 0.22
C LYS A 613 -21.43 15.01 1.62
N ASP A 614 -20.66 15.79 2.38
CA ASP A 614 -21.04 16.28 3.71
C ASP A 614 -21.94 17.55 3.65
N LEU A 615 -22.33 18.00 2.45
CA LEU A 615 -23.31 19.09 2.26
C LEU A 615 -24.76 18.57 2.42
N SER A 616 -25.66 19.42 2.91
CA SER A 616 -27.10 19.09 2.99
C SER A 616 -27.77 19.24 1.62
N SER A 617 -28.87 18.52 1.38
CA SER A 617 -29.64 18.62 0.14
C SER A 617 -30.08 20.06 -0.18
N GLN A 618 -30.48 20.82 0.84
CA GLN A 618 -30.84 22.24 0.70
C GLN A 618 -29.64 23.10 0.26
N HIS A 619 -28.45 22.88 0.82
CA HIS A 619 -27.24 23.62 0.42
C HIS A 619 -26.82 23.25 -1.01
N VAL A 620 -26.94 21.98 -1.38
CA VAL A 620 -26.64 21.48 -2.73
C VAL A 620 -27.58 22.08 -3.78
N VAL A 621 -28.90 22.12 -3.50
CA VAL A 621 -29.88 22.73 -4.42
C VAL A 621 -29.63 24.24 -4.59
N LEU A 622 -29.39 24.96 -3.49
CA LEU A 622 -29.09 26.40 -3.55
C LEU A 622 -27.78 26.69 -4.31
N PHE A 623 -26.75 25.88 -4.11
CA PHE A 623 -25.46 26.04 -4.80
C PHE A 623 -25.54 25.68 -6.29
N LEU A 624 -26.30 24.65 -6.67
CA LEU A 624 -26.57 24.33 -8.08
C LEU A 624 -27.41 25.42 -8.78
N GLN A 625 -28.36 26.05 -8.07
CA GLN A 625 -29.08 27.22 -8.59
C GLN A 625 -28.13 28.40 -8.81
N TYR A 626 -27.20 28.67 -7.88
CA TYR A 626 -26.19 29.72 -8.03
C TYR A 626 -25.23 29.46 -9.19
N LEU A 627 -24.73 28.23 -9.34
CA LEU A 627 -23.90 27.81 -10.47
C LEU A 627 -24.65 27.96 -11.81
N GLN A 628 -25.94 27.61 -11.86
CA GLN A 628 -26.77 27.82 -13.05
C GLN A 628 -26.94 29.32 -13.38
N PHE A 629 -27.15 30.18 -12.37
CA PHE A 629 -27.24 31.63 -12.54
C PHE A 629 -25.93 32.22 -13.09
N LEU A 630 -24.78 31.88 -12.48
CA LEU A 630 -23.46 32.31 -12.95
C LEU A 630 -23.24 31.87 -14.39
N TYR A 631 -23.44 30.58 -14.68
CA TYR A 631 -23.28 30.03 -16.03
C TYR A 631 -24.10 30.84 -17.05
N LEU A 632 -25.38 31.08 -16.77
CA LEU A 632 -26.28 31.75 -17.70
C LEU A 632 -25.85 33.20 -17.96
N LYS A 633 -25.46 33.95 -16.94
CA LYS A 633 -24.90 35.31 -17.09
C LYS A 633 -23.62 35.30 -17.94
N TYR A 634 -22.66 34.43 -17.61
CA TYR A 634 -21.36 34.33 -18.31
C TYR A 634 -21.48 33.79 -19.74
N SER A 635 -22.58 33.10 -20.08
CA SER A 635 -22.88 32.64 -21.45
C SER A 635 -23.56 33.70 -22.34
N GLN A 636 -24.10 34.77 -21.74
CA GLN A 636 -24.89 35.80 -22.45
C GLN A 636 -24.12 37.12 -22.59
N ASP A 637 -23.45 37.56 -21.53
CA ASP A 637 -22.61 38.76 -21.55
C ASP A 637 -21.18 38.42 -22.02
N ALA A 638 -20.72 39.10 -23.07
CA ALA A 638 -19.32 39.12 -23.45
C ALA A 638 -18.52 39.98 -22.47
N PHE A 639 -18.25 39.45 -21.27
CA PHE A 639 -17.42 40.11 -20.26
C PHE A 639 -16.02 40.39 -20.82
N PRO A 640 -15.60 41.67 -20.94
CA PRO A 640 -14.21 41.96 -21.24
C PRO A 640 -13.36 41.53 -20.04
N GLN A 641 -12.35 40.70 -20.26
CA GLN A 641 -11.36 40.36 -19.23
C GLN A 641 -10.46 41.57 -18.95
N THR A 642 -10.98 42.54 -18.19
CA THR A 642 -10.22 43.67 -17.67
C THR A 642 -9.21 43.17 -16.66
N HIS A 643 -7.92 43.25 -17.02
CA HIS A 643 -6.80 42.80 -16.18
C HIS A 643 -6.91 43.34 -14.75
N GLY A 644 -7.13 42.44 -13.79
CA GLY A 644 -7.21 42.75 -12.35
C GLY A 644 -8.31 41.97 -11.62
N LEU A 645 -9.51 41.88 -12.20
CA LEU A 645 -10.67 41.30 -11.52
C LEU A 645 -10.69 39.76 -11.60
N ARG A 646 -10.61 39.09 -10.44
CA ARG A 646 -10.78 37.64 -10.31
C ARG A 646 -12.24 37.24 -10.55
N SER A 647 -12.47 36.29 -11.44
CA SER A 647 -13.79 35.73 -11.72
C SER A 647 -13.69 34.28 -12.21
N PRO A 648 -14.63 33.39 -11.81
CA PRO A 648 -14.60 31.99 -12.22
C PRO A 648 -14.87 31.83 -13.72
N SER A 649 -14.12 30.96 -14.39
CA SER A 649 -14.32 30.66 -15.81
C SER A 649 -15.54 29.76 -16.06
N LEU A 650 -16.09 29.81 -17.28
CA LEU A 650 -17.23 28.97 -17.68
C LEU A 650 -16.91 27.46 -17.60
N ALA A 651 -15.64 27.08 -17.74
CA ALA A 651 -15.15 25.72 -17.52
C ALA A 651 -15.28 25.35 -16.04
N GLN A 652 -14.63 26.10 -15.13
CA GLN A 652 -14.71 25.87 -13.69
C GLN A 652 -16.15 25.80 -13.17
N ILE A 653 -17.05 26.67 -13.66
CA ILE A 653 -18.48 26.63 -13.27
C ILE A 653 -19.11 25.29 -13.68
N MET A 654 -18.81 24.76 -14.87
CA MET A 654 -19.29 23.45 -15.31
C MET A 654 -18.65 22.28 -14.55
N ASP A 655 -17.35 22.36 -14.27
CA ASP A 655 -16.63 21.32 -13.53
C ASP A 655 -17.19 21.18 -12.10
N TRP A 656 -17.45 22.31 -11.44
CA TRP A 656 -18.16 22.35 -10.15
C TRP A 656 -19.61 21.84 -10.24
N VAL A 657 -20.36 22.11 -11.32
CA VAL A 657 -21.68 21.51 -11.54
C VAL A 657 -21.58 19.98 -11.65
N CYS A 658 -20.62 19.46 -12.41
CA CYS A 658 -20.39 18.02 -12.54
C CYS A 658 -20.04 17.38 -11.19
N LEU A 659 -19.07 17.92 -10.45
CA LEU A 659 -18.65 17.40 -9.14
C LEU A 659 -19.77 17.40 -8.10
N VAL A 660 -20.62 18.45 -8.07
CA VAL A 660 -21.75 18.53 -7.15
C VAL A 660 -22.86 17.54 -7.52
N LEU A 661 -23.09 17.31 -8.82
CA LEU A 661 -24.00 16.26 -9.29
C LEU A 661 -23.47 14.86 -8.97
N ASP A 662 -22.19 14.56 -9.23
CA ASP A 662 -21.58 13.26 -8.93
C ASP A 662 -21.51 12.96 -7.43
N ALA A 663 -21.40 13.99 -6.59
CA ALA A 663 -21.47 13.84 -5.14
C ALA A 663 -22.88 13.46 -4.64
N HIS A 664 -23.93 14.04 -5.24
CA HIS A 664 -25.30 14.04 -4.67
C HIS A 664 -26.40 13.48 -5.58
N PHE A 665 -26.09 12.88 -6.73
CA PHE A 665 -27.06 12.43 -7.73
C PHE A 665 -28.25 11.66 -7.15
N THR A 666 -27.99 10.68 -6.29
CA THR A 666 -29.04 9.84 -5.66
C THR A 666 -29.96 10.64 -4.72
N VAL A 667 -29.42 11.63 -4.03
CA VAL A 667 -30.19 12.53 -3.13
C VAL A 667 -31.01 13.52 -3.96
N LEU A 668 -30.42 14.09 -5.01
CA LEU A 668 -31.07 15.06 -5.89
C LEU A 668 -32.22 14.45 -6.69
N VAL A 669 -32.06 13.24 -7.22
CA VAL A 669 -33.14 12.51 -7.93
C VAL A 669 -34.33 12.21 -7.01
N MET A 670 -34.10 12.01 -5.71
CA MET A 670 -35.14 11.78 -4.70
C MET A 670 -35.72 13.07 -4.11
N THR A 671 -35.15 14.25 -4.42
CA THR A 671 -35.58 15.54 -3.87
C THR A 671 -36.53 16.25 -4.86
N PRO A 672 -37.81 16.49 -4.52
CA PRO A 672 -38.79 17.01 -5.49
C PRO A 672 -38.43 18.41 -6.00
N GLU A 673 -37.87 19.26 -5.14
CA GLU A 673 -37.42 20.62 -5.47
C GLU A 673 -36.30 20.63 -6.53
N ALA A 674 -35.43 19.63 -6.50
CA ALA A 674 -34.32 19.49 -7.47
C ALA A 674 -34.79 19.03 -8.86
N LYS A 675 -35.99 18.43 -8.99
CA LYS A 675 -36.46 17.84 -10.25
C LYS A 675 -36.56 18.85 -11.40
N GLY A 676 -37.03 20.06 -11.12
CA GLY A 676 -37.11 21.14 -12.12
C GLY A 676 -35.72 21.65 -12.55
N LEU A 677 -34.81 21.79 -11.58
CA LEU A 677 -33.42 22.18 -11.80
C LEU A 677 -32.67 21.16 -12.66
N LEU A 678 -32.79 19.87 -12.34
CA LEU A 678 -32.19 18.78 -13.12
C LEU A 678 -32.75 18.71 -14.54
N LEU A 679 -34.07 18.92 -14.74
CA LEU A 679 -34.68 18.97 -16.06
C LEU A 679 -34.16 20.15 -16.90
N ASN A 680 -34.01 21.32 -16.28
CA ASN A 680 -33.43 22.50 -16.92
C ASN A 680 -31.96 22.26 -17.31
N LEU A 681 -31.14 21.70 -16.41
CA LEU A 681 -29.75 21.34 -16.70
C LEU A 681 -29.65 20.29 -17.82
N HIS A 682 -30.51 19.26 -17.83
CA HIS A 682 -30.55 18.26 -18.89
C HIS A 682 -30.90 18.88 -20.26
N ASN A 683 -31.97 19.69 -20.32
CA ASN A 683 -32.37 20.38 -21.55
C ASN A 683 -31.28 21.35 -22.03
N TYR A 684 -30.56 21.98 -21.10
CA TYR A 684 -29.44 22.84 -21.41
C TYR A 684 -28.25 22.07 -22.01
N VAL A 685 -27.77 21.02 -21.34
CA VAL A 685 -26.67 20.17 -21.84
C VAL A 685 -27.03 19.54 -23.19
N LYS A 686 -28.28 19.07 -23.37
CA LYS A 686 -28.77 18.57 -24.67
C LYS A 686 -28.71 19.62 -25.78
N SER A 687 -28.96 20.89 -25.45
CA SER A 687 -28.86 22.00 -26.39
C SER A 687 -27.40 22.34 -26.74
N GLN A 688 -26.50 22.28 -25.76
CA GLN A 688 -25.06 22.50 -25.98
C GLN A 688 -24.39 21.36 -26.75
N VAL A 689 -24.69 20.10 -26.43
CA VAL A 689 -24.22 18.94 -27.21
C VAL A 689 -24.69 19.05 -28.67
N ARG A 690 -25.93 19.51 -28.90
CA ARG A 690 -26.41 19.80 -30.25
C ARG A 690 -25.58 20.90 -30.92
N LEU A 691 -25.38 22.05 -30.28
CA LEU A 691 -24.59 23.16 -30.82
C LEU A 691 -23.16 22.72 -31.19
N VAL A 692 -22.46 22.04 -30.28
CA VAL A 692 -21.11 21.51 -30.52
C VAL A 692 -21.11 20.48 -31.66
N SER A 693 -22.14 19.63 -31.78
CA SER A 693 -22.25 18.68 -32.88
C SER A 693 -22.49 19.34 -34.25
N GLU A 694 -23.21 20.48 -34.32
CA GLU A 694 -23.35 21.24 -35.56
C GLU A 694 -22.04 21.99 -35.90
N LEU A 695 -21.36 22.55 -34.91
CA LEU A 695 -20.04 23.18 -35.08
C LEU A 695 -18.98 22.18 -35.58
N GLY A 696 -18.95 20.95 -35.06
CA GLY A 696 -18.04 19.89 -35.52
C GLY A 696 -18.27 19.45 -36.97
N LYS A 697 -19.52 19.50 -37.47
CA LYS A 697 -19.79 19.31 -38.91
C LYS A 697 -19.14 20.42 -39.74
N ILE A 698 -19.24 21.67 -39.28
CA ILE A 698 -18.67 22.86 -39.93
C ILE A 698 -17.14 22.86 -39.86
N GLU A 699 -16.53 22.34 -38.79
CA GLU A 699 -15.07 22.24 -38.63
C GLU A 699 -14.40 21.55 -39.83
N SER A 700 -14.94 20.40 -40.27
CA SER A 700 -14.44 19.69 -41.46
C SER A 700 -14.43 20.56 -42.72
N SER A 701 -15.43 21.44 -42.86
CA SER A 701 -15.59 22.34 -44.00
C SER A 701 -14.68 23.57 -43.90
N LEU A 702 -14.49 24.11 -42.69
CA LEU A 702 -13.51 25.17 -42.41
C LEU A 702 -12.08 24.68 -42.62
N GLN A 703 -11.76 23.46 -42.20
CA GLN A 703 -10.44 22.85 -42.40
C GLN A 703 -10.18 22.59 -43.89
N ALA A 704 -11.19 22.15 -44.66
CA ALA A 704 -11.12 22.06 -46.12
C ALA A 704 -10.90 23.44 -46.79
N LEU A 705 -11.61 24.48 -46.35
CA LEU A 705 -11.40 25.87 -46.80
C LEU A 705 -9.99 26.39 -46.47
N HIS A 706 -9.45 26.06 -45.30
CA HIS A 706 -8.09 26.44 -44.91
C HIS A 706 -7.01 25.62 -45.66
N GLN A 707 -7.33 24.41 -46.14
CA GLN A 707 -6.48 23.63 -47.03
C GLN A 707 -6.63 24.02 -48.51
N MET A 708 -7.72 24.70 -48.90
CA MET A 708 -7.85 25.36 -50.20
C MET A 708 -6.92 26.56 -50.30
N LYS A 709 -5.62 26.29 -50.48
CA LYS A 709 -4.71 27.23 -51.13
C LYS A 709 -5.36 27.70 -52.42
N VAL A 710 -5.53 29.02 -52.58
CA VAL A 710 -6.12 29.62 -53.78
C VAL A 710 -5.39 29.07 -55.00
N LYS A 711 -6.09 28.27 -55.81
CA LYS A 711 -5.59 27.85 -57.11
C LYS A 711 -5.49 29.09 -57.98
N LYS A 712 -4.29 29.68 -58.06
CA LYS A 712 -3.97 30.58 -59.17
C LYS A 712 -4.25 29.79 -60.44
N ASP A 713 -5.14 30.33 -61.28
CA ASP A 713 -5.46 29.71 -62.56
C ASP A 713 -4.25 29.87 -63.48
N VAL A 714 -3.50 28.79 -63.68
CA VAL A 714 -2.24 28.83 -64.43
C VAL A 714 -2.59 28.80 -65.91
N GLY A 715 -2.63 29.99 -66.51
CA GLY A 715 -2.74 30.15 -67.96
C GLY A 715 -1.67 29.38 -68.71
N GLN A 716 -1.94 29.04 -69.97
CA GLN A 716 -1.17 28.04 -70.75
C GLN A 716 0.32 28.38 -70.97
N TYR A 717 0.79 29.57 -70.60
CA TYR A 717 2.20 29.86 -70.40
C TYR A 717 2.39 30.87 -69.25
N SER A 718 3.54 30.78 -68.57
CA SER A 718 4.12 31.86 -67.78
C SER A 718 5.49 32.22 -68.37
N ILE A 719 5.96 33.44 -68.11
CA ILE A 719 7.34 33.85 -68.36
C ILE A 719 7.91 34.29 -67.02
N GLU A 720 8.88 33.54 -66.52
CA GLU A 720 9.56 33.82 -65.26
C GLU A 720 11.02 34.20 -65.55
N VAL A 721 11.48 35.30 -64.95
CA VAL A 721 12.84 35.80 -65.09
C VAL A 721 13.66 35.29 -63.91
N ILE A 722 14.69 34.51 -64.19
CA ILE A 722 15.60 33.97 -63.19
C ILE A 722 16.90 34.79 -63.23
N GLU A 723 17.15 35.58 -62.20
CA GLU A 723 18.48 36.18 -61.98
C GLU A 723 19.42 35.13 -61.38
N LEU A 724 20.59 34.98 -61.99
CA LEU A 724 21.64 34.06 -61.54
C LEU A 724 22.74 34.88 -60.86
N PHE A 725 23.12 34.47 -59.65
CA PHE A 725 24.22 35.02 -58.84
C PHE A 725 25.35 34.00 -58.73
#